data_AF-A0AAV7VUR8-F1
#
_entry.id   AF-A0AAV7VUR8-F1
#
_cell.length_a   1.000
_cell.length_b   1.000
_cell.length_c   1.000
_cell.angle_alpha   90.00
_cell.angle_beta   90.00
_cell.angle_gamma   90.00
#
_symmetry.space_group_name_H-M   'P 1'
#
loop_
_entity.id
_entity.type
_entity.pdbx_description
1 polymer ?
#
loop_
_entity_poly.entity_id
_entity_poly.type
_entity_poly.pdbx_seq_one_letter_code
_entity_poly.pdbx_strand_id
1 'polypeptide(L)'
;MASWLVGAESLVPVAHCFRQPGHYKKKFCSVCRKHLEESSALRCEVCDLQVHTDCAPFACSDCRQCHHDGHQDHDTFHHHWREGNLSSSARCEVCKKTCGSSEVLSGMRCEWCGILAHAACYVIVPPVCTFGRLRNMMLHPNCVRFYSRNFSKMHSFRITENLQTEPAEDDDDVDGLSQGSAKETQTSTDSSKQTLKIFDGDDAVKRSQFRLISVPRIAKHEEVVEAALRTYYIPDDQQDYELQTFCQQDLVSDDIINRNGATDDSRCVFRETLPEAWIIRAKPKDPEVIKIYPGWLKVGVAYISIRIHKESTTESVVEEVLQQLGRQNESQKNCNLVEVLMGSKQVQRTVLREQELLLARLRDIRKTSIRQMNQTRFYIVEDTNMNVQINLFVGGLPSMLSSEEYCNILKNNLDIKEKVVSITHVYPSQGAVVLQITCFSEAERLFMLAKDTAVNDKQLNAVVLPEVMHTKIPQNCYPLLVFVNPKSGGLKGRDLLHSFRKLLNPHQVFELTNGGPLPGFHTFSQVPHLRVLVCGGDGTVGWVLGALEEIRHKLACSEPSIAVLPLGTGNDLGRVLRWGAGYSGEDPYSILISVDEADNVLMDRWTILLDAQEVVDGTENGILEPEPPKIVQMNNYCGIGIDAELSLDFHQAREEEPGKFNSRFHNKGVYVKVGLQKISHNRNLHNDIKLQVNQQEVELPNIEGLIFLNIPSWGSGADLWGSDNDNRYEKPRIDDGLLEVVGVTGVVHMGQVQSGLRSGIRIAQGSYFRVTLLKPIAVQVDGEPWIQPPGQIIISAAGPKVHMLRKSKQKQKKTTGSLKDSKTDNVTVNEKSKLSNEDLTLQD
;
A
#
# COMPACT_ATOMS: atom_id res chain seq x y z
N MET A 1 -14.56 -23.45 -20.67
CA MET A 1 -13.61 -22.97 -19.64
C MET A 1 -12.16 -22.92 -20.10
N ALA A 2 -11.80 -23.39 -21.32
CA ALA A 2 -10.40 -23.61 -21.71
C ALA A 2 -9.70 -22.49 -22.52
N SER A 3 -10.37 -21.43 -23.01
CA SER A 3 -9.69 -20.44 -23.89
C SER A 3 -9.03 -19.25 -23.16
N TRP A 4 -9.25 -19.10 -21.84
CA TRP A 4 -8.68 -18.01 -21.03
C TRP A 4 -7.24 -18.28 -20.58
N LEU A 5 -6.82 -19.54 -20.61
CA LEU A 5 -5.54 -20.00 -20.06
C LEU A 5 -4.37 -19.89 -21.04
N VAL A 6 -4.61 -19.79 -22.34
CA VAL A 6 -3.52 -19.88 -23.36
C VAL A 6 -2.47 -18.76 -23.19
N GLY A 7 -2.85 -17.57 -22.71
CA GLY A 7 -1.92 -16.49 -22.38
C GLY A 7 -1.40 -16.48 -20.93
N ALA A 8 -2.07 -17.19 -20.03
CA ALA A 8 -1.71 -17.31 -18.60
C ALA A 8 -0.80 -18.53 -18.32
N GLU A 9 -0.85 -19.55 -19.18
CA GLU A 9 -0.07 -20.79 -19.05
C GLU A 9 1.44 -20.58 -19.25
N SER A 10 1.87 -19.48 -19.86
CA SER A 10 3.29 -19.15 -20.09
C SER A 10 3.87 -18.18 -19.05
N LEU A 11 3.09 -17.71 -18.08
CA LEU A 11 3.48 -16.64 -17.15
C LEU A 11 3.91 -17.20 -15.79
N VAL A 12 4.93 -16.56 -15.21
CA VAL A 12 5.43 -16.88 -13.87
C VAL A 12 4.30 -16.63 -12.86
N PRO A 13 3.95 -17.60 -12.00
CA PRO A 13 2.86 -17.46 -11.06
C PRO A 13 3.19 -16.40 -10.00
N VAL A 14 2.18 -15.58 -9.68
CA VAL A 14 2.26 -14.49 -8.71
C VAL A 14 1.09 -14.60 -7.73
N ALA A 15 1.41 -14.76 -6.45
CA ALA A 15 0.43 -14.83 -5.37
C ALA A 15 -0.40 -13.55 -5.21
N HIS A 16 -1.60 -13.70 -4.65
CA HIS A 16 -2.49 -12.60 -4.26
C HIS A 16 -2.25 -12.15 -2.83
N CYS A 17 -2.54 -10.87 -2.57
CA CYS A 17 -2.47 -10.23 -1.26
C CYS A 17 -3.89 -10.16 -0.67
N PHE A 18 -4.45 -11.30 -0.27
CA PHE A 18 -5.81 -11.34 0.27
C PHE A 18 -5.88 -10.74 1.67
N ARG A 19 -6.80 -9.78 1.88
CA ARG A 19 -7.15 -9.23 3.19
C ARG A 19 -7.90 -10.23 4.04
N GLN A 20 -8.17 -9.83 5.29
CA GLN A 20 -9.17 -10.48 6.12
C GLN A 20 -10.52 -10.59 5.40
N PRO A 21 -11.32 -11.63 5.70
CA PRO A 21 -12.61 -11.80 5.08
C PRO A 21 -13.59 -10.67 5.41
N GLY A 22 -14.37 -10.27 4.42
CA GLY A 22 -15.42 -9.27 4.54
C GLY A 22 -16.64 -9.60 3.68
N HIS A 23 -17.69 -8.79 3.81
CA HIS A 23 -18.90 -8.89 2.99
C HIS A 23 -18.87 -7.81 1.90
N TYR A 24 -19.04 -8.21 0.64
CA TYR A 24 -18.97 -7.29 -0.49
C TYR A 24 -20.29 -7.30 -1.26
N LYS A 25 -21.04 -6.20 -1.17
CA LYS A 25 -22.30 -6.01 -1.88
C LYS A 25 -22.08 -5.82 -3.38
N LYS A 26 -22.96 -6.40 -4.20
CA LYS A 26 -23.01 -6.29 -5.67
C LYS A 26 -21.73 -6.73 -6.37
N LYS A 27 -21.10 -7.77 -5.83
CA LYS A 27 -19.86 -8.34 -6.35
C LYS A 27 -19.97 -9.86 -6.52
N PHE A 28 -19.17 -10.38 -7.44
CA PHE A 28 -19.15 -11.79 -7.82
C PHE A 28 -17.81 -12.43 -7.49
N CYS A 29 -17.86 -13.68 -7.05
CA CYS A 29 -16.69 -14.52 -6.88
C CYS A 29 -16.06 -14.85 -8.23
N SER A 30 -14.76 -14.61 -8.37
CA SER A 30 -14.04 -14.86 -9.63
C SER A 30 -13.81 -16.36 -9.92
N VAL A 31 -14.12 -17.24 -8.95
CA VAL A 31 -14.00 -18.70 -9.08
C VAL A 31 -15.37 -19.32 -9.36
N CYS A 32 -16.31 -19.23 -8.42
CA CYS A 32 -17.61 -19.88 -8.54
C CYS A 32 -18.66 -19.03 -9.30
N ARG A 33 -18.35 -17.76 -9.61
CA ARG A 33 -19.22 -16.79 -10.30
C ARG A 33 -20.54 -16.45 -9.59
N LYS A 34 -20.71 -16.85 -8.33
CA LYS A 34 -21.86 -16.47 -7.49
C LYS A 34 -21.64 -15.13 -6.77
N HIS A 35 -22.72 -14.53 -6.29
CA HIS A 35 -22.68 -13.31 -5.48
C HIS A 35 -21.89 -13.49 -4.18
N LEU A 36 -21.19 -12.43 -3.76
CA LEU A 36 -20.41 -12.36 -2.51
C LEU A 36 -21.21 -11.82 -1.32
N GLU A 37 -22.48 -11.49 -1.50
CA GLU A 37 -23.32 -10.87 -0.45
C GLU A 37 -23.63 -11.83 0.70
N GLU A 38 -23.91 -13.09 0.36
CA GLU A 38 -24.43 -14.10 1.30
C GLU A 38 -23.33 -14.79 2.12
N SER A 39 -22.06 -14.54 1.84
CA SER A 39 -20.96 -15.29 2.43
C SER A 39 -19.67 -14.48 2.51
N SER A 40 -18.89 -14.79 3.53
CA SER A 40 -17.54 -14.25 3.75
C SER A 40 -16.64 -14.40 2.51
N ALA A 41 -15.98 -13.32 2.12
CA ALA A 41 -15.17 -13.26 0.92
C ALA A 41 -13.84 -12.53 1.15
N LEU A 42 -12.83 -12.92 0.37
CA LEU A 42 -11.50 -12.31 0.35
C LEU A 42 -11.36 -11.39 -0.86
N ARG A 43 -10.60 -10.31 -0.65
CA ARG A 43 -10.25 -9.33 -1.68
C ARG A 43 -8.74 -9.12 -1.72
N CYS A 44 -8.16 -9.16 -2.92
CA CYS A 44 -6.74 -8.89 -3.13
C CYS A 44 -6.45 -7.38 -3.13
N GLU A 45 -5.46 -6.92 -2.34
CA GLU A 45 -5.06 -5.50 -2.27
C GLU A 45 -4.50 -4.92 -3.57
N VAL A 46 -3.94 -5.78 -4.43
CA VAL A 46 -3.10 -5.33 -5.54
C VAL A 46 -3.85 -5.36 -6.87
N CYS A 47 -4.57 -6.45 -7.16
CA CYS A 47 -5.28 -6.62 -8.44
C CYS A 47 -6.80 -6.70 -8.31
N ASP A 48 -7.32 -6.43 -7.10
CA ASP A 48 -8.76 -6.38 -6.82
C ASP A 48 -9.54 -7.67 -7.10
N LEU A 49 -8.85 -8.82 -7.19
CA LEU A 49 -9.49 -10.12 -7.29
C LEU A 49 -10.37 -10.37 -6.06
N GLN A 50 -11.62 -10.78 -6.29
CA GLN A 50 -12.60 -11.06 -5.24
C GLN A 50 -13.08 -12.51 -5.35
N VAL A 51 -13.06 -13.23 -4.24
CA VAL A 51 -13.40 -14.65 -4.16
C VAL A 51 -14.03 -14.96 -2.80
N HIS A 52 -14.95 -15.91 -2.73
CA HIS A 52 -15.38 -16.44 -1.41
C HIS A 52 -14.19 -17.01 -0.66
N THR A 53 -14.25 -17.00 0.67
CA THR A 53 -13.21 -17.59 1.54
C THR A 53 -12.94 -19.05 1.17
N ASP A 54 -14.00 -19.83 0.91
CA ASP A 54 -13.89 -21.23 0.49
C ASP A 54 -13.40 -21.41 -0.95
N CYS A 55 -13.53 -20.38 -1.78
CA CYS A 55 -13.07 -20.39 -3.17
C CYS A 55 -11.61 -19.94 -3.31
N ALA A 56 -11.07 -19.25 -2.30
CA ALA A 56 -9.73 -18.69 -2.35
C ALA A 56 -8.62 -19.71 -2.65
N PRO A 57 -8.64 -20.95 -2.13
CA PRO A 57 -7.64 -21.96 -2.48
C PRO A 57 -7.62 -22.34 -3.98
N PHE A 58 -8.68 -22.06 -4.73
CA PHE A 58 -8.82 -22.39 -6.15
C PHE A 58 -8.60 -21.17 -7.07
N ALA A 59 -8.34 -20.00 -6.50
CA ALA A 59 -8.00 -18.83 -7.28
C ALA A 59 -6.64 -19.02 -7.97
N CYS A 60 -6.57 -18.70 -9.26
CA CYS A 60 -5.31 -18.74 -10.01
C CYS A 60 -4.29 -17.77 -9.41
N SER A 61 -3.03 -18.19 -9.27
CA SER A 61 -1.92 -17.35 -8.81
C SER A 61 -1.43 -16.43 -9.93
N ASP A 62 -2.29 -15.52 -10.37
CA ASP A 62 -2.11 -14.64 -11.53
C ASP A 62 -2.18 -13.15 -11.11
N CYS A 63 -1.74 -12.84 -9.90
CA CYS A 63 -1.73 -11.45 -9.45
C CYS A 63 -0.74 -10.61 -10.28
N ARG A 64 -0.87 -9.29 -10.19
CA ARG A 64 -0.01 -8.35 -10.90
C ARG A 64 1.46 -8.51 -10.46
N GLN A 65 2.38 -8.61 -11.42
CA GLN A 65 3.83 -8.60 -11.21
C GLN A 65 4.33 -7.16 -11.03
N CYS A 66 4.80 -6.80 -9.84
CA CYS A 66 5.15 -5.41 -9.51
C CYS A 66 6.67 -5.15 -9.45
N HIS A 67 7.51 -6.17 -9.64
CA HIS A 67 8.96 -6.09 -9.60
C HIS A 67 9.61 -7.28 -10.32
N HIS A 68 10.89 -7.16 -10.60
CA HIS A 68 11.79 -8.25 -10.97
C HIS A 68 12.26 -9.03 -9.74
N ASP A 69 12.22 -10.35 -9.81
CA ASP A 69 12.68 -11.28 -8.78
C ASP A 69 14.01 -11.98 -9.14
N GLY A 70 14.76 -11.42 -10.09
CA GLY A 70 16.09 -11.89 -10.50
C GLY A 70 16.15 -12.75 -11.76
N HIS A 71 15.01 -13.15 -12.33
CA HIS A 71 14.96 -14.11 -13.45
C HIS A 71 14.41 -13.55 -14.77
N GLN A 72 14.08 -12.27 -14.85
CA GLN A 72 13.48 -11.68 -16.05
C GLN A 72 13.94 -10.24 -16.25
N ASP A 73 14.44 -9.91 -17.43
CA ASP A 73 14.40 -8.55 -17.99
C ASP A 73 13.38 -8.58 -19.13
N HIS A 74 12.24 -7.89 -18.98
CA HIS A 74 11.22 -7.81 -20.03
C HIS A 74 11.45 -6.58 -20.88
N ASP A 75 11.68 -6.74 -22.18
CA ASP A 75 11.84 -5.59 -23.09
C ASP A 75 10.49 -4.89 -23.37
N THR A 76 9.37 -5.62 -23.22
CA THR A 76 8.01 -5.10 -23.42
C THR A 76 7.06 -5.58 -22.33
N PHE A 77 6.22 -4.68 -21.82
CA PHE A 77 5.27 -4.99 -20.76
C PHE A 77 3.84 -5.14 -21.32
N HIS A 78 3.22 -6.29 -21.08
CA HIS A 78 1.89 -6.60 -21.59
C HIS A 78 0.77 -6.12 -20.65
N HIS A 79 -0.44 -5.98 -21.20
CA HIS A 79 -1.62 -5.70 -20.38
C HIS A 79 -1.90 -6.86 -19.39
N HIS A 80 -2.05 -6.54 -18.11
CA HIS A 80 -2.53 -7.48 -17.09
C HIS A 80 -4.05 -7.42 -17.01
N TRP A 81 -4.76 -8.30 -17.71
CA TRP A 81 -6.22 -8.29 -17.76
C TRP A 81 -6.87 -9.02 -16.57
N ARG A 82 -7.88 -8.40 -15.97
CA ARG A 82 -8.73 -8.99 -14.92
C ARG A 82 -10.19 -8.95 -15.36
N GLU A 83 -10.89 -10.06 -15.20
CA GLU A 83 -12.31 -10.17 -15.54
C GLU A 83 -13.21 -9.58 -14.44
N GLY A 84 -14.25 -8.86 -14.87
CA GLY A 84 -15.46 -8.65 -14.10
C GLY A 84 -15.42 -7.60 -12.99
N ASN A 85 -16.48 -7.60 -12.18
CA ASN A 85 -16.72 -6.67 -11.06
C ASN A 85 -16.62 -5.17 -11.42
N LEU A 86 -16.80 -4.84 -12.70
CA LEU A 86 -16.83 -3.49 -13.26
C LEU A 86 -18.15 -2.78 -12.92
N SER A 87 -18.15 -1.44 -12.95
CA SER A 87 -19.40 -0.69 -12.83
C SER A 87 -20.32 -0.97 -14.02
N SER A 88 -21.64 -0.91 -13.83
CA SER A 88 -22.61 -1.00 -14.94
C SER A 88 -22.45 0.13 -15.97
N SER A 89 -21.83 1.24 -15.57
CA SER A 89 -21.46 2.36 -16.43
C SER A 89 -20.14 2.18 -17.19
N ALA A 90 -19.39 1.09 -16.95
CA ALA A 90 -18.11 0.82 -17.61
C ALA A 90 -18.29 0.71 -19.13
N ARG A 91 -17.44 1.41 -19.90
CA ARG A 91 -17.49 1.42 -21.36
C ARG A 91 -16.24 0.80 -21.96
N CYS A 92 -16.42 -0.05 -22.97
CA CYS A 92 -15.33 -0.68 -23.70
C CYS A 92 -14.56 0.35 -24.52
N GLU A 93 -13.23 0.31 -24.47
CA GLU A 93 -12.37 1.21 -25.21
C GLU A 93 -12.45 1.01 -26.72
N VAL A 94 -12.74 -0.21 -27.18
CA VAL A 94 -12.81 -0.58 -28.61
C VAL A 94 -14.14 -0.15 -29.23
N CYS A 95 -15.26 -0.65 -28.70
CA CYS A 95 -16.58 -0.43 -29.32
C CYS A 95 -17.39 0.71 -28.68
N LYS A 96 -16.89 1.31 -27.59
CA LYS A 96 -17.52 2.39 -26.81
C LYS A 96 -18.89 2.05 -26.17
N LYS A 97 -19.36 0.79 -26.28
CA LYS A 97 -20.57 0.28 -25.61
C LYS A 97 -20.29 -0.14 -24.16
N THR A 98 -21.34 -0.26 -23.36
CA THR A 98 -21.24 -0.73 -21.97
C THR A 98 -20.71 -2.16 -21.90
N CYS A 99 -19.74 -2.40 -21.01
CA CYS A 99 -19.07 -3.69 -20.87
C CYS A 99 -19.08 -4.25 -19.44
N GLY A 100 -19.63 -3.52 -18.47
CA GLY A 100 -19.87 -4.02 -17.12
C GLY A 100 -21.34 -4.40 -16.90
N SER A 101 -21.58 -5.28 -15.93
CA SER A 101 -22.91 -5.72 -15.51
C SER A 101 -22.98 -5.85 -13.99
N SER A 102 -24.15 -5.56 -13.43
CA SER A 102 -24.48 -5.82 -12.01
C SER A 102 -25.06 -7.22 -11.77
N GLU A 103 -25.46 -7.93 -12.83
CA GLU A 103 -26.13 -9.23 -12.76
C GLU A 103 -25.18 -10.40 -13.02
N VAL A 104 -24.09 -10.16 -13.74
CA VAL A 104 -23.10 -11.18 -14.09
C VAL A 104 -21.68 -10.63 -14.09
N LEU A 105 -20.72 -11.49 -13.75
CA LEU A 105 -19.30 -11.21 -13.93
C LEU A 105 -19.01 -11.01 -15.42
N SER A 106 -18.70 -9.78 -15.83
CA SER A 106 -18.49 -9.44 -17.24
C SER A 106 -17.54 -8.26 -17.45
N GLY A 107 -16.89 -8.26 -18.62
CA GLY A 107 -15.91 -7.26 -19.02
C GLY A 107 -14.51 -7.56 -18.50
N MET A 108 -13.52 -6.88 -19.06
CA MET A 108 -12.10 -7.01 -18.76
C MET A 108 -11.54 -5.64 -18.41
N ARG A 109 -10.66 -5.57 -17.42
CA ARG A 109 -9.93 -4.37 -17.03
C ARG A 109 -8.45 -4.65 -17.00
N CYS A 110 -7.64 -3.78 -17.59
CA CYS A 110 -6.20 -3.83 -17.40
C CYS A 110 -5.84 -3.24 -16.03
N GLU A 111 -5.13 -3.99 -15.20
CA GLU A 111 -4.72 -3.58 -13.85
C GLU A 111 -3.54 -2.59 -13.83
N TRP A 112 -3.01 -2.20 -14.99
CA TRP A 112 -1.97 -1.18 -15.13
C TRP A 112 -2.51 0.11 -15.75
N CYS A 113 -2.99 0.06 -17.00
CA CYS A 113 -3.47 1.27 -17.67
C CYS A 113 -4.96 1.59 -17.39
N GLY A 114 -5.70 0.69 -16.74
CA GLY A 114 -7.12 0.89 -16.43
C GLY A 114 -8.08 0.77 -17.61
N ILE A 115 -7.60 0.47 -18.83
CA ILE A 115 -8.46 0.26 -20.01
C ILE A 115 -9.48 -0.83 -19.74
N LEU A 116 -10.72 -0.58 -20.15
CA LEU A 116 -11.83 -1.51 -20.06
C LEU A 116 -12.19 -2.05 -21.43
N ALA A 117 -12.50 -3.34 -21.55
CA ALA A 117 -12.92 -3.95 -22.79
C ALA A 117 -13.91 -5.10 -22.56
N HIS A 118 -14.73 -5.44 -23.55
CA HIS A 118 -15.45 -6.71 -23.51
C HIS A 118 -14.48 -7.90 -23.60
N ALA A 119 -14.90 -9.06 -23.09
CA ALA A 119 -14.20 -10.34 -23.28
C ALA A 119 -13.86 -10.64 -24.75
N ALA A 120 -14.74 -10.26 -25.68
CA ALA A 120 -14.49 -10.42 -27.12
C ALA A 120 -13.67 -9.28 -27.74
N CYS A 121 -13.57 -8.12 -27.08
CA CYS A 121 -12.91 -6.93 -27.63
C CYS A 121 -11.45 -6.78 -27.16
N TYR A 122 -11.06 -7.33 -26.01
CA TYR A 122 -9.72 -7.09 -25.46
C TYR A 122 -8.60 -7.63 -26.37
N VAL A 123 -8.88 -8.66 -27.17
CA VAL A 123 -7.94 -9.22 -28.16
C VAL A 123 -7.59 -8.24 -29.29
N ILE A 124 -8.41 -7.21 -29.50
CA ILE A 124 -8.18 -6.13 -30.49
C ILE A 124 -7.27 -5.04 -29.90
N VAL A 125 -7.20 -4.94 -28.56
CA VAL A 125 -6.34 -3.97 -27.89
C VAL A 125 -4.88 -4.37 -28.14
N PRO A 126 -3.99 -3.42 -28.51
CA PRO A 126 -2.57 -3.71 -28.67
C PRO A 126 -2.02 -4.45 -27.46
N PRO A 127 -1.17 -5.48 -27.63
CA PRO A 127 -0.77 -6.34 -26.52
C PRO A 127 0.13 -5.62 -25.50
N VAL A 128 0.81 -4.53 -25.89
CA VAL A 128 1.73 -3.76 -25.05
C VAL A 128 0.98 -2.69 -24.26
N CYS A 129 1.15 -2.70 -22.94
CA CYS A 129 0.55 -1.74 -22.04
C CYS A 129 1.35 -0.43 -21.99
N THR A 130 0.67 0.69 -22.19
CA THR A 130 1.27 2.04 -22.10
C THR A 130 1.12 2.69 -20.73
N PHE A 131 0.64 1.95 -19.72
CA PHE A 131 0.35 2.43 -18.35
C PHE A 131 -0.65 3.59 -18.27
N GLY A 132 -1.32 3.92 -19.38
CA GLY A 132 -2.41 4.88 -19.43
C GLY A 132 -1.97 6.30 -19.07
N ARG A 133 -2.85 7.04 -18.40
CA ARG A 133 -2.61 8.44 -17.99
C ARG A 133 -1.57 8.57 -16.87
N LEU A 134 -1.43 7.54 -16.05
CA LEU A 134 -0.53 7.56 -14.88
C LEU A 134 0.91 7.16 -15.22
N ARG A 135 1.23 6.91 -16.50
CA ARG A 135 2.54 6.39 -16.93
C ARG A 135 3.74 7.20 -16.44
N ASN A 136 3.61 8.53 -16.35
CA ASN A 136 4.71 9.41 -15.98
C ASN A 136 5.02 9.34 -14.48
N MET A 137 4.03 8.95 -13.67
CA MET A 137 4.15 8.87 -12.21
C MET A 137 4.24 7.44 -11.68
N MET A 138 3.89 6.44 -12.51
CA MET A 138 3.91 5.04 -12.11
C MET A 138 5.33 4.48 -12.22
N LEU A 139 5.77 3.82 -11.16
CA LEU A 139 7.03 3.10 -11.15
C LEU A 139 6.83 1.78 -11.90
N HIS A 140 7.35 1.74 -13.12
CA HIS A 140 7.27 0.56 -13.98
C HIS A 140 7.84 -0.67 -13.24
N PRO A 141 7.22 -1.87 -13.33
CA PRO A 141 7.74 -3.07 -12.67
C PRO A 141 9.20 -3.36 -13.00
N ASN A 142 9.62 -3.05 -14.25
CA ASN A 142 11.01 -3.21 -14.65
C ASN A 142 12.04 -2.28 -13.97
N CYS A 143 11.56 -1.22 -13.31
CA CYS A 143 12.41 -0.31 -12.54
C CYS A 143 12.52 -0.76 -11.08
N VAL A 144 11.96 -1.91 -10.70
CA VAL A 144 11.95 -2.39 -9.31
C VAL A 144 12.54 -3.78 -9.27
N ARG A 145 13.54 -3.99 -8.40
CA ARG A 145 14.11 -5.29 -8.08
C ARG A 145 13.77 -5.64 -6.64
N PHE A 146 13.25 -6.85 -6.42
CA PHE A 146 12.94 -7.35 -5.09
C PHE A 146 13.02 -8.87 -5.07
N TYR A 147 13.88 -9.43 -4.23
CA TYR A 147 14.00 -10.88 -4.10
C TYR A 147 13.04 -11.41 -3.03
N SER A 148 11.91 -11.96 -3.46
CA SER A 148 10.80 -12.35 -2.58
C SER A 148 10.81 -13.82 -2.13
N ARG A 149 11.88 -14.59 -2.34
CA ARG A 149 11.84 -16.08 -2.25
C ARG A 149 11.18 -16.60 -0.96
N ASN A 150 11.47 -15.99 0.18
CA ASN A 150 10.89 -16.37 1.48
C ASN A 150 9.84 -15.40 2.02
N PHE A 151 9.74 -14.18 1.47
CA PHE A 151 8.79 -13.20 1.98
C PHE A 151 7.41 -13.38 1.37
N SER A 152 6.37 -13.36 2.21
CA SER A 152 5.00 -13.24 1.72
C SER A 152 4.84 -11.96 0.89
N LYS A 153 3.93 -11.96 -0.07
CA LYS A 153 3.67 -10.78 -0.90
C LYS A 153 3.09 -9.63 -0.06
N MET A 154 2.40 -9.95 1.03
CA MET A 154 1.94 -8.98 2.03
C MET A 154 3.13 -8.26 2.66
N HIS A 155 4.15 -8.99 3.13
CA HIS A 155 5.38 -8.40 3.66
C HIS A 155 6.11 -7.56 2.61
N SER A 156 6.22 -8.07 1.38
CA SER A 156 6.89 -7.40 0.26
C SER A 156 6.29 -6.03 -0.08
N PHE A 157 4.98 -5.87 0.09
CA PHE A 157 4.26 -4.62 -0.14
C PHE A 157 3.90 -3.86 1.14
N ARG A 158 4.43 -4.31 2.29
CA ARG A 158 4.21 -3.68 3.60
C ARG A 158 2.73 -3.58 3.93
N ILE A 159 1.99 -4.64 3.61
CA ILE A 159 0.57 -4.76 3.92
C ILE A 159 0.45 -5.44 5.28
N THR A 160 -0.15 -4.74 6.24
CA THR A 160 -0.33 -5.24 7.60
C THR A 160 -1.34 -6.38 7.65
N GLU A 161 -0.93 -7.53 8.17
CA GLU A 161 -1.78 -8.68 8.46
C GLU A 161 -2.42 -8.49 9.85
N ASN A 162 -3.33 -7.53 10.01
CA ASN A 162 -4.07 -7.41 11.27
C ASN A 162 -5.07 -8.58 11.39
N LEU A 163 -5.14 -9.19 12.57
CA LEU A 163 -6.07 -10.26 12.98
C LEU A 163 -7.31 -9.73 13.74
N GLN A 164 -7.46 -8.41 13.90
CA GLN A 164 -8.58 -7.85 14.65
C GLN A 164 -9.83 -7.72 13.78
N THR A 165 -10.92 -8.35 14.24
CA THR A 165 -12.26 -8.28 13.66
C THR A 165 -12.79 -6.85 13.78
N GLU A 166 -12.94 -6.15 12.66
CA GLU A 166 -13.62 -4.84 12.64
C GLU A 166 -15.15 -5.06 12.70
N PRO A 167 -15.89 -4.29 13.51
CA PRO A 167 -17.35 -4.29 13.47
C PRO A 167 -17.83 -3.64 12.17
N ALA A 168 -18.83 -4.26 11.54
CA ALA A 168 -19.46 -3.75 10.32
C ALA A 168 -20.05 -2.35 10.55
N GLU A 169 -19.98 -1.50 9.53
CA GLU A 169 -20.60 -0.18 9.51
C GLU A 169 -22.11 -0.28 9.75
N ASP A 170 -22.59 0.30 10.85
CA ASP A 170 -24.02 0.50 11.16
C ASP A 170 -24.60 1.58 10.22
N ASP A 171 -25.63 1.19 9.47
CA ASP A 171 -26.66 2.09 8.94
C ASP A 171 -27.87 1.90 9.86
N ASP A 172 -28.30 2.97 10.53
CA ASP A 172 -29.44 2.99 11.46
C ASP A 172 -30.76 2.65 10.74
N ASP A 173 -31.40 1.53 11.10
CA ASP A 173 -32.84 1.46 11.40
C ASP A 173 -33.22 0.13 12.10
N VAL A 174 -33.89 0.33 13.23
CA VAL A 174 -34.47 -0.53 14.29
C VAL A 174 -35.09 -1.88 13.86
N ASP A 175 -34.69 -3.02 14.48
CA ASP A 175 -35.44 -3.77 15.52
C ASP A 175 -34.88 -5.19 15.82
N GLY A 176 -34.75 -5.51 17.11
CA GLY A 176 -35.10 -6.81 17.73
C GLY A 176 -34.41 -8.14 17.34
N LEU A 177 -33.55 -8.60 18.26
CA LEU A 177 -33.42 -9.98 18.80
C LEU A 177 -32.57 -11.09 18.12
N SER A 178 -31.69 -11.62 18.98
CA SER A 178 -31.40 -13.04 19.27
C SER A 178 -30.16 -13.71 18.65
N GLN A 179 -29.31 -14.21 19.55
CA GLN A 179 -28.24 -15.19 19.30
C GLN A 179 -28.82 -16.44 18.64
N GLY A 180 -28.39 -16.71 17.40
CA GLY A 180 -28.70 -17.93 16.66
C GLY A 180 -27.46 -18.79 16.49
N SER A 181 -27.51 -20.00 17.05
CA SER A 181 -26.61 -21.10 16.72
C SER A 181 -26.58 -21.36 15.21
N ALA A 182 -25.51 -22.01 14.75
CA ALA A 182 -25.39 -22.52 13.40
C ALA A 182 -26.71 -23.20 12.96
N LYS A 183 -27.47 -22.52 12.09
CA LYS A 183 -28.60 -23.12 11.41
C LYS A 183 -28.02 -24.11 10.40
N GLU A 184 -27.99 -25.37 10.82
CA GLU A 184 -28.14 -26.49 9.91
C GLU A 184 -29.24 -26.13 8.92
N THR A 185 -28.87 -26.03 7.65
CA THR A 185 -29.86 -25.96 6.58
C THR A 185 -30.56 -27.31 6.61
N GLN A 186 -31.77 -27.36 7.15
CA GLN A 186 -32.68 -28.49 6.98
C GLN A 186 -32.92 -28.65 5.49
N THR A 187 -32.09 -29.46 4.85
CA THR A 187 -32.40 -30.07 3.57
C THR A 187 -33.66 -30.90 3.78
N SER A 188 -34.73 -30.52 3.09
CA SER A 188 -35.82 -31.42 2.77
C SER A 188 -35.22 -32.79 2.39
N THR A 189 -35.62 -33.83 3.12
CA THR A 189 -35.21 -35.21 2.88
C THR A 189 -35.78 -35.69 1.55
N ASP A 190 -35.10 -35.30 0.47
CA ASP A 190 -35.24 -35.92 -0.84
C ASP A 190 -34.60 -37.32 -0.71
N SER A 191 -35.41 -38.34 -0.40
CA SER A 191 -34.98 -39.71 -0.03
C SER A 191 -34.16 -40.43 -1.11
N SER A 192 -33.99 -39.80 -2.28
CA SER A 192 -33.29 -40.28 -3.46
C SER A 192 -31.79 -39.91 -3.51
N LYS A 193 -31.32 -38.94 -2.72
CA LYS A 193 -29.93 -38.46 -2.74
C LYS A 193 -29.15 -38.93 -1.50
N GLN A 194 -27.85 -39.15 -1.68
CA GLN A 194 -26.88 -39.44 -0.63
C GLN A 194 -25.81 -38.35 -0.60
N THR A 195 -25.29 -38.07 0.59
CA THR A 195 -24.21 -37.10 0.81
C THR A 195 -22.93 -37.85 1.16
N LEU A 196 -21.84 -37.56 0.46
CA LEU A 196 -20.53 -38.22 0.65
C LEU A 196 -19.47 -37.20 1.04
N LYS A 197 -18.59 -37.54 2.01
CA LYS A 197 -17.40 -36.75 2.33
C LYS A 197 -16.26 -37.14 1.40
N ILE A 198 -15.70 -36.16 0.71
CA ILE A 198 -14.63 -36.36 -0.28
C ILE A 198 -13.38 -35.60 0.16
N PHE A 199 -12.26 -36.31 0.23
CA PHE A 199 -10.91 -35.79 0.47
C PHE A 199 -10.13 -35.80 -0.85
N ASP A 200 -9.27 -34.80 -1.07
CA ASP A 200 -8.45 -34.68 -2.30
C ASP A 200 -7.04 -35.29 -2.16
N GLY A 201 -6.69 -35.86 -1.01
CA GLY A 201 -5.41 -36.55 -0.77
C GLY A 201 -5.08 -36.75 0.71
N ASP A 202 -3.86 -37.21 0.98
CA ASP A 202 -3.41 -37.56 2.35
C ASP A 202 -3.30 -36.35 3.29
N ASP A 203 -2.91 -35.18 2.78
CA ASP A 203 -2.82 -33.97 3.59
C ASP A 203 -4.21 -33.52 4.07
N ALA A 204 -5.21 -33.62 3.19
CA ALA A 204 -6.59 -33.30 3.53
C ALA A 204 -7.17 -34.24 4.57
N VAL A 205 -6.83 -35.53 4.49
CA VAL A 205 -7.18 -36.53 5.53
C VAL A 205 -6.53 -36.17 6.86
N LYS A 206 -5.21 -35.89 6.88
CA LYS A 206 -4.48 -35.51 8.09
C LYS A 206 -5.04 -34.25 8.76
N ARG A 207 -5.51 -33.29 7.97
CA ARG A 207 -6.13 -32.04 8.44
C ARG A 207 -7.63 -32.16 8.71
N SER A 208 -8.24 -33.31 8.43
CA SER A 208 -9.70 -33.52 8.47
C SER A 208 -10.47 -32.49 7.62
N GLN A 209 -9.92 -32.10 6.48
CA GLN A 209 -10.53 -31.16 5.53
C GLN A 209 -11.17 -31.93 4.38
N PHE A 210 -12.50 -31.92 4.31
CA PHE A 210 -13.26 -32.58 3.24
C PHE A 210 -14.27 -31.63 2.61
N ARG A 211 -14.82 -32.03 1.46
CA ARG A 211 -15.99 -31.40 0.86
C ARG A 211 -17.12 -32.42 0.70
N LEU A 212 -18.35 -31.92 0.83
CA LEU A 212 -19.54 -32.74 0.67
C LEU A 212 -20.02 -32.70 -0.77
N ILE A 213 -20.36 -33.86 -1.32
CA ILE A 213 -21.08 -33.97 -2.58
C ILE A 213 -22.45 -34.60 -2.32
N SER A 214 -23.46 -34.15 -3.06
CA SER A 214 -24.79 -34.76 -3.05
C SER A 214 -25.08 -35.41 -4.40
N VAL A 215 -25.17 -36.73 -4.41
CA VAL A 215 -25.38 -37.54 -5.62
C VAL A 215 -26.59 -38.46 -5.44
N PRO A 216 -27.32 -38.83 -6.51
CA PRO A 216 -28.36 -39.85 -6.43
C PRO A 216 -27.83 -41.18 -5.86
N ARG A 217 -28.64 -41.92 -5.10
CA ARG A 217 -28.25 -43.24 -4.55
C ARG A 217 -27.91 -44.28 -5.62
N ILE A 218 -28.45 -44.10 -6.83
CA ILE A 218 -28.23 -44.95 -8.01
C ILE A 218 -27.12 -44.42 -8.94
N ALA A 219 -26.39 -43.38 -8.54
CA ALA A 219 -25.36 -42.77 -9.38
C ALA A 219 -24.26 -43.77 -9.74
N LYS A 220 -23.80 -43.73 -10.99
CA LYS A 220 -22.66 -44.54 -11.45
C LYS A 220 -21.37 -44.03 -10.82
N HIS A 221 -20.37 -44.91 -10.68
CA HIS A 221 -19.06 -44.53 -10.13
C HIS A 221 -18.45 -43.30 -10.83
N GLU A 222 -18.55 -43.24 -12.15
CA GLU A 222 -18.11 -42.10 -12.96
C GLU A 222 -18.77 -40.78 -12.55
N GLU A 223 -20.10 -40.76 -12.38
CA GLU A 223 -20.85 -39.56 -11.97
C GLU A 223 -20.45 -39.08 -10.56
N VAL A 224 -20.08 -40.01 -9.67
CA VAL A 224 -19.58 -39.68 -8.33
C VAL A 224 -18.17 -39.10 -8.41
N VAL A 225 -17.30 -39.64 -9.26
CA VAL A 225 -15.96 -39.10 -9.52
C VAL A 225 -16.06 -37.70 -10.15
N GLU A 226 -16.94 -37.49 -11.12
CA GLU A 226 -17.18 -36.18 -11.73
C GLU A 226 -17.64 -35.14 -10.69
N ALA A 227 -18.62 -35.51 -9.85
CA ALA A 227 -19.10 -34.65 -8.79
C ALA A 227 -18.00 -34.31 -7.77
N ALA A 228 -17.14 -35.28 -7.45
CA ALA A 228 -15.97 -35.11 -6.59
C ALA A 228 -14.96 -34.13 -7.19
N LEU A 229 -14.55 -34.32 -8.45
CA LEU A 229 -13.62 -33.43 -9.16
C LEU A 229 -14.18 -32.00 -9.28
N ARG A 230 -15.46 -31.86 -9.62
CA ARG A 230 -16.14 -30.56 -9.75
C ARG A 230 -16.15 -29.77 -8.45
N THR A 231 -16.29 -30.46 -7.31
CA THR A 231 -16.31 -29.85 -5.98
C THR A 231 -14.94 -29.28 -5.57
N TYR A 232 -13.87 -29.79 -6.16
CA TYR A 232 -12.51 -29.28 -6.03
C TYR A 232 -12.06 -28.44 -7.23
N TYR A 233 -12.98 -28.07 -8.13
CA TYR A 233 -12.70 -27.28 -9.35
C TYR A 233 -11.60 -27.88 -10.24
N ILE A 234 -11.51 -29.21 -10.29
CA ILE A 234 -10.57 -29.93 -11.15
C ILE A 234 -11.24 -30.17 -12.51
N PRO A 235 -10.70 -29.63 -13.62
CA PRO A 235 -11.33 -29.70 -14.95
C PRO A 235 -10.94 -30.96 -15.77
N ASP A 236 -10.36 -31.96 -15.11
CA ASP A 236 -9.78 -33.13 -15.77
C ASP A 236 -10.83 -34.21 -16.08
N ASP A 237 -10.46 -35.18 -16.93
CA ASP A 237 -11.33 -36.29 -17.29
C ASP A 237 -11.49 -37.26 -16.10
N GLN A 238 -12.74 -37.56 -15.75
CA GLN A 238 -13.10 -38.51 -14.68
C GLN A 238 -12.46 -39.89 -14.84
N GLN A 239 -12.15 -40.32 -16.07
CA GLN A 239 -11.55 -41.63 -16.34
C GLN A 239 -10.15 -41.78 -15.74
N ASP A 240 -9.44 -40.67 -15.55
CA ASP A 240 -8.09 -40.63 -14.99
C ASP A 240 -8.06 -40.74 -13.47
N TYR A 241 -9.22 -40.80 -12.82
CA TYR A 241 -9.36 -40.79 -11.37
C TYR A 241 -10.16 -41.98 -10.85
N GLU A 242 -9.94 -42.29 -9.58
CA GLU A 242 -10.70 -43.28 -8.82
C GLU A 242 -10.97 -42.78 -7.40
N LEU A 243 -12.03 -43.31 -6.78
CA LEU A 243 -12.35 -43.06 -5.38
C LEU A 243 -11.96 -44.28 -4.54
N GLN A 244 -11.10 -44.06 -3.56
CA GLN A 244 -10.70 -45.08 -2.58
C GLN A 244 -11.43 -44.86 -1.25
N THR A 245 -11.89 -45.94 -0.63
CA THR A 245 -12.59 -45.89 0.66
C THR A 245 -11.62 -45.62 1.79
N PHE A 246 -11.94 -44.68 2.67
CA PHE A 246 -11.14 -44.38 3.87
C PHE A 246 -11.82 -44.98 5.10
N CYS A 247 -11.14 -45.89 5.80
CA CYS A 247 -11.54 -46.37 7.12
C CYS A 247 -10.51 -45.89 8.16
N GLN A 248 -10.97 -45.31 9.27
CA GLN A 248 -10.13 -44.61 10.26
C GLN A 248 -9.14 -45.52 11.04
N GLN A 249 -9.01 -46.80 10.67
CA GLN A 249 -8.18 -47.80 11.35
C GLN A 249 -6.75 -47.96 10.78
N ASP A 250 -6.41 -47.38 9.63
CA ASP A 250 -5.13 -47.64 8.95
C ASP A 250 -3.95 -46.73 9.37
N LEU A 251 -4.10 -45.84 10.35
CA LEU A 251 -3.02 -44.96 10.83
C LEU A 251 -2.14 -45.58 11.94
N VAL A 252 -2.30 -46.87 12.26
CA VAL A 252 -1.52 -47.56 13.33
C VAL A 252 -0.65 -48.72 12.79
N SER A 253 -0.60 -48.97 11.47
CA SER A 253 0.06 -50.19 10.94
C SER A 253 1.34 -49.98 10.12
N ASP A 254 1.93 -48.78 10.09
CA ASP A 254 3.27 -48.61 9.51
C ASP A 254 4.43 -48.94 10.48
N ASP A 255 4.12 -49.35 11.71
CA ASP A 255 5.08 -50.00 12.62
C ASP A 255 4.59 -51.43 12.92
N ILE A 256 5.06 -52.42 12.15
CA ILE A 256 5.50 -53.77 12.59
C ILE A 256 5.65 -54.69 11.36
N ILE A 257 6.88 -55.15 11.19
CA ILE A 257 7.35 -56.19 10.29
C ILE A 257 6.78 -57.57 10.73
N ASN A 258 6.44 -58.43 9.76
CA ASN A 258 6.15 -59.89 9.84
C ASN A 258 4.72 -60.36 10.18
N ARG A 259 4.03 -60.98 9.20
CA ARG A 259 3.91 -62.45 9.10
C ARG A 259 3.22 -62.92 7.80
N ASN A 260 3.68 -64.09 7.35
CA ASN A 260 3.30 -64.78 6.12
C ASN A 260 1.86 -65.34 6.11
N GLY A 261 1.28 -65.36 4.91
CA GLY A 261 0.55 -66.52 4.35
C GLY A 261 -0.97 -66.57 4.54
N ALA A 262 -1.72 -66.34 3.46
CA ALA A 262 -2.68 -67.31 2.91
C ALA A 262 -3.39 -66.74 1.66
N THR A 263 -3.67 -67.66 0.75
CA THR A 263 -4.26 -67.56 -0.58
C THR A 263 -5.74 -67.16 -0.63
N ASP A 264 -6.01 -66.34 -1.65
CA ASP A 264 -7.07 -66.43 -2.66
C ASP A 264 -8.57 -66.23 -2.31
N ASP A 265 -9.14 -65.35 -3.15
CA ASP A 265 -10.37 -65.54 -3.91
C ASP A 265 -11.66 -64.76 -3.56
N SER A 266 -12.25 -64.27 -4.66
CA SER A 266 -13.68 -63.97 -4.90
C SER A 266 -14.35 -62.67 -4.40
N ARG A 267 -14.63 -61.83 -5.41
CA ARG A 267 -15.72 -60.85 -5.59
C ARG A 267 -16.95 -61.02 -4.68
N CYS A 268 -17.30 -59.95 -3.96
CA CYS A 268 -18.71 -59.58 -3.75
C CYS A 268 -18.88 -58.06 -3.61
N VAL A 269 -19.85 -57.53 -4.35
CA VAL A 269 -20.20 -56.12 -4.52
C VAL A 269 -21.24 -55.76 -3.45
N PHE A 270 -20.90 -54.78 -2.61
CA PHE A 270 -21.77 -54.08 -1.64
C PHE A 270 -22.64 -54.94 -0.70
N ARG A 271 -22.20 -55.08 0.55
CA ARG A 271 -23.07 -54.89 1.72
C ARG A 271 -22.28 -54.59 3.01
N GLU A 272 -22.83 -53.63 3.76
CA GLU A 272 -22.69 -53.45 5.23
C GLU A 272 -21.42 -52.80 5.79
N THR A 273 -21.09 -51.63 5.25
CA THR A 273 -20.86 -50.36 6.00
C THR A 273 -20.50 -49.33 4.93
N LEU A 274 -21.38 -48.36 4.66
CA LEU A 274 -21.04 -47.29 3.71
C LEU A 274 -19.86 -46.51 4.30
N PRO A 275 -18.70 -46.44 3.63
CA PRO A 275 -17.62 -45.61 4.11
C PRO A 275 -18.10 -44.16 4.11
N GLU A 276 -18.06 -43.52 5.29
CA GLU A 276 -18.50 -42.13 5.45
C GLU A 276 -17.60 -41.14 4.69
N ALA A 277 -16.44 -41.61 4.19
CA ALA A 277 -15.39 -40.81 3.59
C ALA A 277 -14.70 -41.53 2.41
N TRP A 278 -14.42 -40.77 1.36
CA TRP A 278 -13.71 -41.21 0.16
C TRP A 278 -12.55 -40.29 -0.14
N ILE A 279 -11.46 -40.85 -0.67
CA ILE A 279 -10.29 -40.09 -1.14
C ILE A 279 -10.22 -40.21 -2.65
N ILE A 280 -10.14 -39.08 -3.36
CA ILE A 280 -9.89 -39.05 -4.80
C ILE A 280 -8.41 -39.38 -5.03
N ARG A 281 -8.10 -40.29 -5.96
CA ARG A 281 -6.74 -40.60 -6.42
C ARG A 281 -6.64 -40.52 -7.94
N ALA A 282 -5.53 -39.99 -8.44
CA ALA A 282 -5.18 -40.07 -9.84
C ALA A 282 -4.63 -41.47 -10.15
N LYS A 283 -5.12 -42.10 -11.23
CA LYS A 283 -4.65 -43.41 -11.66
C LYS A 283 -3.21 -43.29 -12.18
N PRO A 284 -2.29 -44.21 -11.78
CA PRO A 284 -0.94 -44.20 -12.29
C PRO A 284 -0.95 -44.49 -13.80
N LYS A 285 -0.18 -43.71 -14.57
CA LYS A 285 0.07 -43.94 -16.00
C LYS A 285 1.55 -44.33 -16.16
N ASP A 286 1.87 -45.19 -17.13
CA ASP A 286 3.26 -45.52 -17.48
C ASP A 286 3.34 -45.67 -19.02
N PRO A 287 4.04 -44.77 -19.73
CA PRO A 287 4.80 -43.61 -19.23
C PRO A 287 3.90 -42.44 -18.82
N GLU A 288 4.42 -41.57 -17.94
CA GLU A 288 3.76 -40.30 -17.63
C GLU A 288 4.29 -39.17 -18.49
N VAL A 289 3.49 -38.13 -18.70
CA VAL A 289 3.90 -36.92 -19.43
C VAL A 289 3.92 -35.75 -18.46
N ILE A 290 5.08 -35.10 -18.34
CA ILE A 290 5.27 -33.89 -17.55
C ILE A 290 5.37 -32.68 -18.49
N LYS A 291 4.79 -31.54 -18.08
CA LYS A 291 4.91 -30.26 -18.78
C LYS A 291 6.01 -29.42 -18.12
N ILE A 292 7.06 -29.11 -18.87
CA ILE A 292 8.15 -28.24 -18.44
C ILE A 292 7.98 -26.86 -19.08
N TYR A 293 7.94 -25.83 -18.26
CA TYR A 293 7.67 -24.46 -18.69
C TYR A 293 8.98 -23.68 -18.85
N PRO A 294 9.33 -23.22 -20.06
CA PRO A 294 10.53 -22.43 -20.31
C PRO A 294 10.30 -20.93 -20.11
N GLY A 295 9.29 -20.54 -19.30
CA GLY A 295 8.84 -19.15 -19.16
C GLY A 295 9.92 -18.15 -18.71
N TRP A 296 11.04 -18.64 -18.19
CA TRP A 296 12.21 -17.83 -17.82
C TRP A 296 13.32 -17.78 -18.89
N LEU A 297 13.26 -18.62 -19.93
CA LEU A 297 14.26 -18.70 -21.00
C LEU A 297 13.93 -17.81 -22.21
N LYS A 298 12.90 -16.96 -22.12
CA LYS A 298 12.39 -16.08 -23.20
C LYS A 298 12.12 -16.83 -24.52
N VAL A 299 11.68 -18.08 -24.45
CA VAL A 299 11.35 -18.88 -25.63
C VAL A 299 9.86 -18.75 -25.94
N GLY A 300 9.49 -18.60 -27.22
CA GLY A 300 8.09 -18.47 -27.67
C GLY A 300 7.23 -19.74 -27.56
N VAL A 301 7.57 -20.65 -26.64
CA VAL A 301 6.89 -21.93 -26.40
C VAL A 301 6.30 -21.92 -24.99
N ALA A 302 5.00 -22.23 -24.85
CA ALA A 302 4.32 -22.20 -23.55
C ALA A 302 4.83 -23.27 -22.59
N TYR A 303 5.01 -24.50 -23.07
CA TYR A 303 5.62 -25.60 -22.35
C TYR A 303 6.12 -26.68 -23.32
N ILE A 304 7.02 -27.53 -22.84
CA ILE A 304 7.48 -28.75 -23.50
C ILE A 304 6.92 -29.96 -22.76
N SER A 305 6.45 -30.95 -23.49
CA SER A 305 5.96 -32.22 -22.92
C SER A 305 7.04 -33.28 -22.99
N ILE A 306 7.49 -33.76 -21.83
CA ILE A 306 8.51 -34.79 -21.69
C ILE A 306 7.86 -36.08 -21.19
N ARG A 307 8.23 -37.22 -21.77
CA ARG A 307 7.82 -38.54 -21.27
C ARG A 307 8.80 -38.99 -20.21
N ILE A 308 8.30 -39.33 -19.03
CA ILE A 308 9.13 -39.78 -17.91
C ILE A 308 8.92 -41.26 -17.62
N HIS A 309 10.03 -41.93 -17.32
CA HIS A 309 10.12 -43.34 -16.96
C HIS A 309 10.62 -43.49 -15.51
N LYS A 310 10.74 -44.73 -15.03
CA LYS A 310 11.18 -45.02 -13.67
C LYS A 310 12.62 -44.57 -13.39
N GLU A 311 13.47 -44.58 -14.42
CA GLU A 311 14.87 -44.16 -14.33
C GLU A 311 15.09 -42.67 -14.64
N SER A 312 14.06 -41.91 -15.04
CA SER A 312 14.20 -40.51 -15.42
C SER A 312 14.57 -39.62 -14.22
N THR A 313 15.76 -39.04 -14.26
CA THR A 313 16.26 -38.07 -13.28
C THR A 313 15.93 -36.64 -13.70
N THR A 314 16.00 -35.70 -12.76
CA THR A 314 15.95 -34.27 -13.06
C THR A 314 16.95 -33.89 -14.16
N GLU A 315 18.18 -34.39 -14.05
CA GLU A 315 19.27 -34.17 -14.99
C GLU A 315 18.91 -34.60 -16.42
N SER A 316 18.41 -35.83 -16.61
CA SER A 316 18.04 -36.34 -17.93
C SER A 316 16.90 -35.55 -18.59
N VAL A 317 15.96 -35.05 -17.77
CA VAL A 317 14.84 -34.24 -18.27
C VAL A 317 15.30 -32.84 -18.67
N VAL A 318 16.23 -32.23 -17.92
CA VAL A 318 16.82 -30.94 -18.29
C VAL A 318 17.54 -31.04 -19.64
N GLU A 319 18.32 -32.10 -19.88
CA GLU A 319 18.99 -32.35 -21.16
C GLU A 319 17.99 -32.46 -22.32
N GLU A 320 16.93 -33.28 -22.15
CA GLU A 320 15.91 -33.48 -23.18
C GLU A 320 15.19 -32.17 -23.51
N VAL A 321 14.87 -31.36 -22.49
CA VAL A 321 14.24 -30.05 -22.67
C VAL A 321 15.16 -29.08 -23.42
N LEU A 322 16.44 -28.98 -23.05
CA LEU A 322 17.41 -28.12 -23.74
C LEU A 322 17.63 -28.56 -25.20
N GLN A 323 17.63 -29.86 -25.46
CA GLN A 323 17.66 -30.42 -26.80
C GLN A 323 16.45 -30.00 -27.64
N GLN A 324 15.23 -30.08 -27.09
CA GLN A 324 14.01 -29.67 -27.78
C GLN A 324 13.91 -28.14 -27.97
N LEU A 325 14.54 -27.36 -27.10
CA LEU A 325 14.64 -25.90 -27.24
C LEU A 325 15.74 -25.45 -28.23
N GLY A 326 16.53 -26.36 -28.78
CA GLY A 326 17.65 -26.04 -29.67
C GLY A 326 18.84 -25.38 -28.97
N ARG A 327 18.96 -25.50 -27.64
CA ARG A 327 20.02 -24.91 -26.80
C ARG A 327 21.06 -25.94 -26.35
N GLN A 328 21.47 -26.86 -27.23
CA GLN A 328 22.40 -27.94 -26.89
C GLN A 328 23.82 -27.50 -26.55
N ASN A 329 24.19 -26.25 -26.86
CA ASN A 329 25.51 -25.67 -26.57
C ASN A 329 25.60 -25.00 -25.20
N GLU A 330 24.50 -24.85 -24.46
CA GLU A 330 24.52 -24.35 -23.08
C GLU A 330 24.90 -25.51 -22.13
N SER A 331 25.93 -25.32 -21.30
CA SER A 331 26.33 -26.36 -20.35
C SER A 331 25.21 -26.62 -19.35
N GLN A 332 24.85 -27.89 -19.14
CA GLN A 332 23.89 -28.40 -18.13
C GLN A 332 24.04 -27.75 -16.74
N LYS A 333 25.26 -27.36 -16.38
CA LYS A 333 25.60 -26.61 -15.15
C LYS A 333 24.94 -25.23 -15.02
N ASN A 334 24.28 -24.74 -16.07
CA ASN A 334 23.67 -23.42 -16.11
C ASN A 334 22.15 -23.49 -16.04
N CYS A 335 21.52 -24.64 -15.79
CA CYS A 335 20.06 -24.75 -15.74
C CYS A 335 19.59 -25.69 -14.63
N ASN A 336 18.60 -25.23 -13.86
CA ASN A 336 17.98 -25.97 -12.78
C ASN A 336 16.50 -26.25 -13.09
N LEU A 337 16.01 -27.42 -12.67
CA LEU A 337 14.58 -27.72 -12.68
C LEU A 337 13.96 -27.29 -11.34
N VAL A 338 12.92 -26.47 -11.41
CA VAL A 338 12.27 -25.89 -10.24
C VAL A 338 10.81 -26.35 -10.18
N GLU A 339 10.45 -27.01 -9.09
CA GLU A 339 9.07 -27.28 -8.71
C GLU A 339 8.46 -25.99 -8.15
N VAL A 340 7.35 -25.54 -8.75
CA VAL A 340 6.63 -24.34 -8.36
C VAL A 340 5.21 -24.71 -7.95
N LEU A 341 4.92 -24.61 -6.66
CA LEU A 341 3.57 -24.78 -6.12
C LEU A 341 2.84 -23.44 -6.11
N MET A 342 1.78 -23.34 -6.92
CA MET A 342 0.99 -22.14 -7.15
C MET A 342 -0.17 -22.02 -6.15
N GLY A 343 0.15 -21.66 -4.91
CA GLY A 343 -0.88 -21.28 -3.94
C GLY A 343 -1.41 -19.87 -4.23
N SER A 344 -2.69 -19.66 -3.98
CA SER A 344 -3.33 -18.36 -4.22
C SER A 344 -2.80 -17.25 -3.30
N LYS A 345 -2.36 -17.59 -2.08
CA LYS A 345 -1.73 -16.68 -1.10
C LYS A 345 -0.21 -16.68 -1.12
N GLN A 346 0.41 -17.76 -1.60
CA GLN A 346 1.86 -17.92 -1.62
C GLN A 346 2.27 -18.83 -2.78
N VAL A 347 3.35 -18.45 -3.46
CA VAL A 347 3.99 -19.31 -4.47
C VAL A 347 5.26 -19.86 -3.85
N GLN A 348 5.37 -21.18 -3.73
CA GLN A 348 6.55 -21.85 -3.20
C GLN A 348 7.40 -22.38 -4.34
N ARG A 349 8.72 -22.22 -4.24
CA ARG A 349 9.68 -22.61 -5.28
C ARG A 349 10.76 -23.50 -4.67
N THR A 350 10.88 -24.71 -5.20
CA THR A 350 11.84 -25.71 -4.74
C THR A 350 12.72 -26.12 -5.92
N VAL A 351 14.03 -25.85 -5.81
CA VAL A 351 15.01 -26.36 -6.77
C VAL A 351 15.18 -27.85 -6.53
N LEU A 352 14.94 -28.67 -7.55
CA LEU A 352 15.06 -30.12 -7.46
C LEU A 352 16.53 -30.53 -7.59
N ARG A 353 16.91 -31.62 -6.92
CA ARG A 353 18.28 -32.14 -7.01
C ARG A 353 18.47 -32.86 -8.35
N GLU A 354 19.69 -32.82 -8.89
CA GLU A 354 20.04 -33.42 -10.19
C GLU A 354 19.65 -34.91 -10.28
N GLN A 355 19.92 -35.68 -9.22
CA GLN A 355 19.69 -37.13 -9.17
C GLN A 355 18.30 -37.51 -8.62
N GLU A 356 17.40 -36.54 -8.40
CA GLU A 356 16.04 -36.80 -7.91
C GLU A 356 15.19 -37.49 -9.00
N LEU A 357 14.47 -38.56 -8.62
CA LEU A 357 13.61 -39.32 -9.53
C LEU A 357 12.26 -38.62 -9.69
N LEU A 358 12.00 -38.07 -10.88
CA LEU A 358 10.82 -37.23 -11.14
C LEU A 358 9.51 -38.01 -11.05
N LEU A 359 9.48 -39.28 -11.47
CA LEU A 359 8.28 -40.10 -11.38
C LEU A 359 7.88 -40.38 -9.92
N ALA A 360 8.85 -40.60 -9.04
CA ALA A 360 8.59 -40.76 -7.60
C ALA A 360 8.03 -39.46 -7.01
N ARG A 361 8.67 -38.33 -7.35
CA ARG A 361 8.23 -37.00 -6.90
C ARG A 361 6.80 -36.66 -7.33
N LEU A 362 6.42 -36.95 -8.58
CA LEU A 362 5.05 -36.73 -9.07
C LEU A 362 4.02 -37.61 -8.37
N ARG A 363 4.37 -38.87 -8.08
CA ARG A 363 3.50 -39.77 -7.31
C ARG A 363 3.29 -39.26 -5.89
N ASP A 364 4.32 -38.73 -5.25
CA ASP A 364 4.22 -38.15 -3.91
C ASP A 364 3.33 -36.90 -3.89
N ILE A 365 3.46 -36.02 -4.89
CA ILE A 365 2.58 -34.85 -5.03
C ILE A 365 1.12 -35.29 -5.18
N ARG A 366 0.84 -36.29 -6.03
CA ARG A 366 -0.51 -36.84 -6.26
C ARG A 366 -1.11 -37.51 -5.04
N LYS A 367 -0.30 -38.23 -4.27
CA LYS A 367 -0.73 -38.83 -3.00
C LYS A 367 -1.05 -37.77 -1.96
N THR A 368 -0.22 -36.74 -1.88
CA THR A 368 -0.39 -35.64 -0.94
C THR A 368 -1.71 -34.90 -1.18
N SER A 369 -1.96 -34.47 -2.43
CA SER A 369 -3.20 -33.80 -2.82
C SER A 369 -3.30 -33.69 -4.35
N ILE A 370 -4.43 -34.08 -4.92
CA ILE A 370 -4.72 -33.85 -6.35
C ILE A 370 -4.87 -32.37 -6.66
N ARG A 371 -5.37 -31.58 -5.71
CA ARG A 371 -5.37 -30.11 -5.84
C ARG A 371 -3.94 -29.59 -5.96
N GLN A 372 -3.03 -30.05 -5.11
CA GLN A 372 -1.62 -29.68 -5.17
C GLN A 372 -1.01 -30.09 -6.50
N MET A 373 -1.30 -31.30 -7.01
CA MET A 373 -0.86 -31.72 -8.34
C MET A 373 -1.27 -30.71 -9.42
N ASN A 374 -2.53 -30.26 -9.43
CA ASN A 374 -3.02 -29.31 -10.42
C ASN A 374 -2.44 -27.90 -10.25
N GLN A 375 -1.93 -27.58 -9.06
CA GLN A 375 -1.26 -26.31 -8.73
C GLN A 375 0.27 -26.38 -8.85
N THR A 376 0.86 -27.55 -9.08
CA THR A 376 2.30 -27.68 -9.27
C THR A 376 2.67 -27.55 -10.74
N ARG A 377 3.73 -26.79 -11.01
CA ARG A 377 4.34 -26.62 -12.34
C ARG A 377 5.83 -26.81 -12.23
N PHE A 378 6.44 -27.34 -13.29
CA PHE A 378 7.88 -27.55 -13.35
C PHE A 378 8.46 -26.59 -14.37
N TYR A 379 9.44 -25.81 -13.94
CA TYR A 379 10.07 -24.79 -14.78
C TYR A 379 11.55 -25.08 -14.92
N ILE A 380 12.08 -24.78 -16.10
CA ILE A 380 13.52 -24.73 -16.32
C ILE A 380 13.99 -23.28 -16.14
N VAL A 381 15.03 -23.11 -15.32
CA VAL A 381 15.58 -21.80 -14.94
C VAL A 381 17.06 -21.78 -15.19
N GLU A 382 17.58 -20.70 -15.78
CA GLU A 382 19.02 -20.49 -15.82
C GLU A 382 19.57 -20.36 -14.39
N ASP A 383 20.63 -21.12 -14.09
CA ASP A 383 21.42 -21.04 -12.87
C ASP A 383 22.31 -19.79 -12.94
N THR A 384 21.65 -18.64 -12.86
CA THR A 384 22.35 -17.40 -12.61
C THR A 384 22.75 -17.42 -11.13
N ASN A 385 24.06 -17.46 -10.85
CA ASN A 385 24.64 -17.21 -9.53
C ASN A 385 24.27 -15.78 -9.09
N MET A 386 23.02 -15.59 -8.69
CA MET A 386 22.49 -14.32 -8.26
C MET A 386 22.96 -14.11 -6.84
N ASN A 387 23.82 -13.12 -6.65
CA ASN A 387 24.16 -12.62 -5.33
C ASN A 387 22.87 -12.09 -4.69
N VAL A 388 22.26 -12.92 -3.84
CA VAL A 388 21.06 -12.56 -3.08
C VAL A 388 21.38 -11.29 -2.29
N GLN A 389 20.51 -10.30 -2.41
CA GLN A 389 20.69 -9.03 -1.71
C GLN A 389 19.33 -8.52 -1.27
N ILE A 390 19.06 -8.63 0.02
CA ILE A 390 17.80 -8.19 0.63
C ILE A 390 18.10 -7.00 1.51
N ASN A 391 17.39 -5.90 1.27
CA ASN A 391 17.50 -4.69 2.09
C ASN A 391 16.41 -4.71 3.16
N LEU A 392 16.82 -4.69 4.43
CA LEU A 392 15.94 -4.67 5.59
C LEU A 392 16.17 -3.38 6.37
N PHE A 393 15.17 -2.52 6.41
CA PHE A 393 15.17 -1.35 7.29
C PHE A 393 14.77 -1.76 8.70
N VAL A 394 15.54 -1.31 9.69
CA VAL A 394 15.25 -1.48 11.12
C VAL A 394 15.25 -0.10 11.77
N GLY A 395 14.10 0.31 12.30
CA GLY A 395 13.91 1.57 13.01
C GLY A 395 13.45 1.36 14.45
N GLY A 396 13.39 2.44 15.23
CA GLY A 396 13.05 2.39 16.66
C GLY A 396 14.26 2.16 17.58
N LEU A 397 15.48 2.30 17.04
CA LEU A 397 16.71 2.24 17.81
C LEU A 397 16.94 3.58 18.53
N PRO A 398 17.83 3.65 19.54
CA PRO A 398 18.20 4.92 20.16
C PRO A 398 18.84 5.87 19.14
N SER A 399 18.57 7.17 19.25
CA SER A 399 19.10 8.18 18.34
C SER A 399 20.52 8.62 18.72
N MET A 400 21.20 9.25 17.76
CA MET A 400 22.54 9.85 17.89
C MET A 400 23.65 8.88 18.30
N LEU A 401 23.53 7.60 17.92
CA LEU A 401 24.59 6.61 18.12
C LEU A 401 25.52 6.48 16.90
N SER A 402 26.72 5.99 17.13
CA SER A 402 27.68 5.61 16.10
C SER A 402 27.28 4.30 15.40
N SER A 403 27.86 4.05 14.23
CA SER A 403 27.62 2.81 13.47
C SER A 403 28.06 1.55 14.23
N GLU A 404 29.09 1.65 15.07
CA GLU A 404 29.60 0.52 15.87
C GLU A 404 28.65 0.19 17.02
N GLU A 405 28.12 1.21 17.69
CA GLU A 405 27.11 1.05 18.74
C GLU A 405 25.82 0.42 18.20
N TYR A 406 25.35 0.86 17.03
CA TYR A 406 24.22 0.20 16.36
C TYR A 406 24.53 -1.26 16.03
N CYS A 407 25.73 -1.56 15.53
CA CYS A 407 26.14 -2.94 15.26
C CYS A 407 26.09 -3.81 16.53
N ASN A 408 26.57 -3.28 17.65
CA ASN A 408 26.54 -3.97 18.94
C ASN A 408 25.11 -4.20 19.45
N ILE A 409 24.22 -3.21 19.31
CA ILE A 409 22.80 -3.36 19.67
C ILE A 409 22.16 -4.48 18.84
N LEU A 410 22.40 -4.51 17.53
CA LEU A 410 21.83 -5.52 16.63
C LEU A 410 22.39 -6.91 16.91
N LYS A 411 23.68 -7.04 17.24
CA LYS A 411 24.27 -8.32 17.68
C LYS A 411 23.63 -8.83 18.96
N ASN A 412 23.52 -7.97 19.96
CA ASN A 412 23.02 -8.35 21.28
C ASN A 412 21.53 -8.69 21.27
N ASN A 413 20.72 -7.97 20.49
CA ASN A 413 19.26 -8.12 20.50
C ASN A 413 18.72 -9.01 19.37
N LEU A 414 19.38 -9.08 18.21
CA LEU A 414 18.89 -9.82 17.04
C LEU A 414 19.78 -11.00 16.63
N ASP A 415 20.94 -11.19 17.28
CA ASP A 415 21.93 -12.23 16.98
C ASP A 415 22.32 -12.23 15.49
N ILE A 416 22.76 -11.07 14.98
CA ILE A 416 23.11 -10.92 13.56
C ILE A 416 24.38 -11.71 13.19
N LYS A 417 24.35 -12.37 12.04
CA LYS A 417 25.49 -13.11 11.49
C LYS A 417 26.32 -12.24 10.54
N GLU A 418 27.48 -11.77 10.98
CA GLU A 418 28.35 -10.84 10.21
C GLU A 418 28.75 -11.33 8.82
N LYS A 419 28.83 -12.65 8.61
CA LYS A 419 29.15 -13.23 7.29
C LYS A 419 28.08 -12.98 6.22
N VAL A 420 26.84 -12.75 6.64
CA VAL A 420 25.68 -12.64 5.73
C VAL A 420 24.87 -11.36 5.94
N VAL A 421 25.15 -10.57 6.98
CA VAL A 421 24.49 -9.31 7.30
C VAL A 421 25.52 -8.18 7.35
N SER A 422 25.24 -7.09 6.66
CA SER A 422 26.05 -5.87 6.68
C SER A 422 25.17 -4.64 6.85
N ILE A 423 25.65 -3.62 7.55
CA ILE A 423 24.97 -2.32 7.67
C ILE A 423 25.40 -1.46 6.48
N THR A 424 24.45 -1.05 5.64
CA THR A 424 24.74 -0.20 4.46
C THR A 424 24.54 1.28 4.73
N HIS A 425 23.53 1.60 5.55
CA HIS A 425 23.17 2.98 5.86
C HIS A 425 22.78 3.12 7.33
N VAL A 426 23.17 4.26 7.91
CA VAL A 426 22.82 4.66 9.26
C VAL A 426 22.12 6.02 9.22
N TYR A 427 21.06 6.13 10.00
CA TYR A 427 20.25 7.31 10.22
C TYR A 427 20.27 7.62 11.72
N PRO A 428 21.36 8.24 12.23
CA PRO A 428 21.58 8.36 13.67
C PRO A 428 20.48 9.16 14.34
N SER A 429 20.07 10.27 13.73
CA SER A 429 19.11 11.20 14.30
C SER A 429 17.70 10.63 14.39
N GLN A 430 17.32 9.72 13.49
CA GLN A 430 16.06 8.97 13.55
C GLN A 430 16.16 7.63 14.28
N GLY A 431 17.36 7.20 14.69
CA GLY A 431 17.54 5.89 15.33
C GLY A 431 17.18 4.73 14.40
N ALA A 432 17.75 4.71 13.20
CA ALA A 432 17.44 3.68 12.21
C ALA A 432 18.66 3.25 11.38
N VAL A 433 18.60 2.03 10.85
CA VAL A 433 19.63 1.43 9.99
C VAL A 433 19.01 0.67 8.83
N VAL A 434 19.80 0.49 7.77
CA VAL A 434 19.46 -0.41 6.66
C VAL A 434 20.49 -1.52 6.57
N LEU A 435 20.01 -2.75 6.72
CA LEU A 435 20.80 -3.97 6.64
C LEU A 435 20.71 -4.54 5.22
N GLN A 436 21.84 -4.94 4.68
CA GLN A 436 21.94 -5.76 3.47
C GLN A 436 22.25 -7.19 3.87
N ILE A 437 21.39 -8.11 3.43
CA ILE A 437 21.41 -9.52 3.84
C ILE A 437 21.54 -10.40 2.60
N THR A 438 22.52 -11.32 2.62
CA THR A 438 22.83 -12.21 1.48
C THR A 438 22.23 -13.62 1.60
N CYS A 439 21.42 -13.86 2.63
CA CYS A 439 20.78 -15.13 2.90
C CYS A 439 19.27 -14.95 3.17
N PHE A 440 18.42 -15.65 2.41
CA PHE A 440 16.95 -15.54 2.52
C PHE A 440 16.41 -15.94 3.89
N SER A 441 16.89 -17.06 4.45
CA SER A 441 16.41 -17.56 5.74
C SER A 441 16.82 -16.62 6.89
N GLU A 442 18.00 -16.04 6.80
CA GLU A 442 18.46 -15.06 7.79
C GLU A 442 17.67 -13.75 7.70
N ALA A 443 17.34 -13.28 6.49
CA ALA A 443 16.54 -12.08 6.30
C ALA A 443 15.12 -12.24 6.85
N GLU A 444 14.48 -13.39 6.61
CA GLU A 444 13.16 -13.70 7.17
C GLU A 444 13.20 -13.79 8.70
N ARG A 445 14.20 -14.50 9.26
CA ARG A 445 14.40 -14.60 10.71
C ARG A 445 14.54 -13.21 11.35
N LEU A 446 15.40 -12.35 10.81
CA LEU A 446 15.64 -11.01 11.33
C LEU A 446 14.41 -10.10 11.19
N PHE A 447 13.68 -10.21 10.08
CA PHE A 447 12.43 -9.46 9.89
C PHE A 447 11.38 -9.81 10.95
N MET A 448 11.18 -11.10 11.23
CA MET A 448 10.22 -11.56 12.24
C MET A 448 10.70 -11.19 13.65
N LEU A 449 11.97 -11.48 13.97
CA LEU A 449 12.54 -11.21 15.29
C LEU A 449 12.52 -9.71 15.64
N ALA A 450 12.87 -8.84 14.69
CA ALA A 450 12.86 -7.40 14.91
C ALA A 450 11.46 -6.89 15.24
N LYS A 451 10.38 -7.43 14.66
CA LYS A 451 9.00 -7.02 14.99
C LYS A 451 8.57 -7.38 16.42
N ASP A 452 9.17 -8.39 17.01
CA ASP A 452 8.85 -8.88 18.35
C ASP A 452 9.85 -8.37 19.41
N THR A 453 10.81 -7.52 19.02
CA THR A 453 11.90 -7.04 19.89
C THR A 453 11.69 -5.57 20.25
N ALA A 454 11.92 -5.23 21.53
CA ALA A 454 11.97 -3.85 22.01
C ALA A 454 13.37 -3.49 22.52
N VAL A 455 13.79 -2.26 22.26
CA VAL A 455 15.05 -1.67 22.74
C VAL A 455 14.72 -0.36 23.45
N ASN A 456 15.16 -0.19 24.70
CA ASN A 456 14.85 0.98 25.55
C ASN A 456 13.34 1.30 25.58
N ASP A 457 12.52 0.27 25.83
CA ASP A 457 11.05 0.35 25.87
C ASP A 457 10.36 0.80 24.55
N LYS A 458 11.12 0.89 23.45
CA LYS A 458 10.60 1.16 22.11
C LYS A 458 10.62 -0.11 21.28
N GLN A 459 9.45 -0.49 20.76
CA GLN A 459 9.33 -1.59 19.81
C GLN A 459 10.07 -1.25 18.52
N LEU A 460 10.87 -2.21 18.03
CA LEU A 460 11.55 -2.05 16.75
C LEU A 460 10.55 -2.22 15.60
N ASN A 461 10.81 -1.50 14.51
CA ASN A 461 10.04 -1.59 13.28
C ASN A 461 10.93 -2.17 12.18
N ALA A 462 10.44 -3.20 11.48
CA ALA A 462 11.17 -3.86 10.41
C ALA A 462 10.41 -3.78 9.07
N VAL A 463 11.09 -3.32 8.03
CA VAL A 463 10.51 -3.10 6.70
C VAL A 463 11.44 -3.64 5.62
N VAL A 464 10.97 -4.60 4.82
CA VAL A 464 11.75 -5.07 3.65
C VAL A 464 11.61 -4.05 2.52
N LEU A 465 12.74 -3.61 1.98
CA LEU A 465 12.82 -2.56 0.98
C LEU A 465 13.17 -3.14 -0.40
N PRO A 466 12.46 -2.74 -1.47
CA PRO A 466 12.90 -3.00 -2.83
C PRO A 466 14.07 -2.10 -3.20
N GLU A 467 14.79 -2.49 -4.24
CA GLU A 467 15.70 -1.58 -4.93
C GLU A 467 15.01 -0.97 -6.13
N VAL A 468 15.11 0.36 -6.26
CA VAL A 468 14.67 1.10 -7.44
C VAL A 468 15.84 1.24 -8.41
N MET A 469 15.73 0.60 -9.57
CA MET A 469 16.71 0.67 -10.66
C MET A 469 16.57 2.01 -11.40
N HIS A 470 17.07 3.08 -10.79
CA HIS A 470 16.92 4.46 -11.28
C HIS A 470 17.43 4.68 -12.72
N THR A 471 18.43 3.91 -13.16
CA THR A 471 18.95 3.95 -14.54
C THR A 471 17.97 3.42 -15.59
N LYS A 472 16.97 2.62 -15.19
CA LYS A 472 15.90 2.12 -16.05
C LYS A 472 14.68 3.05 -16.10
N ILE A 473 14.64 4.10 -15.28
CA ILE A 473 13.53 5.07 -15.27
C ILE A 473 13.70 6.02 -16.47
N PRO A 474 12.68 6.20 -17.32
CA PRO A 474 12.76 7.15 -18.43
C PRO A 474 12.99 8.59 -17.94
N GLN A 475 13.82 9.35 -18.64
CA GLN A 475 14.22 10.71 -18.23
C GLN A 475 13.05 11.70 -18.04
N ASN A 476 11.94 11.51 -18.75
CA ASN A 476 10.76 12.39 -18.69
C ASN A 476 9.69 11.91 -17.69
N CYS A 477 9.99 10.92 -16.86
CA CYS A 477 9.09 10.41 -15.84
C CYS A 477 9.43 10.99 -14.46
N TYR A 478 8.39 11.27 -13.68
CA TYR A 478 8.48 11.72 -12.30
C TYR A 478 7.72 10.73 -11.41
N PRO A 479 8.34 9.59 -11.04
CA PRO A 479 7.71 8.62 -10.16
C PRO A 479 7.12 9.29 -8.91
N LEU A 480 5.90 8.91 -8.56
CA LEU A 480 5.22 9.40 -7.37
C LEU A 480 5.55 8.51 -6.18
N LEU A 481 6.05 9.08 -5.10
CA LEU A 481 6.16 8.45 -3.79
C LEU A 481 4.95 8.85 -2.95
N VAL A 482 4.15 7.89 -2.50
CA VAL A 482 2.91 8.13 -1.76
C VAL A 482 3.08 7.73 -0.31
N PHE A 483 2.89 8.68 0.61
CA PHE A 483 2.79 8.44 2.04
C PHE A 483 1.35 8.53 2.49
N VAL A 484 0.89 7.54 3.25
CA VAL A 484 -0.47 7.51 3.80
C VAL A 484 -0.41 7.27 5.30
N ASN A 485 -1.06 8.15 6.06
CA ASN A 485 -1.35 7.89 7.48
C ASN A 485 -2.72 7.18 7.58
N PRO A 486 -2.76 5.87 7.87
CA PRO A 486 -4.01 5.11 7.88
C PRO A 486 -4.97 5.54 9.00
N LYS A 487 -4.46 6.13 10.08
CA LYS A 487 -5.25 6.61 11.22
C LYS A 487 -5.95 7.96 10.93
N SER A 488 -5.56 8.67 9.88
CA SER A 488 -6.13 9.98 9.54
C SER A 488 -7.50 9.86 8.86
N GLY A 489 -8.34 10.88 9.03
CA GLY A 489 -9.61 11.03 8.31
C GLY A 489 -10.75 10.14 8.77
N GLY A 490 -10.70 9.61 10.00
CA GLY A 490 -11.68 8.63 10.48
C GLY A 490 -11.54 7.31 9.74
N LEU A 491 -10.31 6.77 9.70
CA LEU A 491 -9.93 5.53 9.00
C LEU A 491 -9.98 5.55 7.46
N LYS A 492 -10.44 6.65 6.85
CA LYS A 492 -10.39 6.85 5.38
C LYS A 492 -8.99 6.72 4.78
N GLY A 493 -7.94 6.97 5.58
CA GLY A 493 -6.55 6.74 5.18
C GLY A 493 -6.30 5.27 4.77
N ARG A 494 -6.92 4.30 5.43
CA ARG A 494 -6.77 2.86 5.13
C ARG A 494 -7.35 2.49 3.77
N ASP A 495 -8.47 3.09 3.38
CA ASP A 495 -9.11 2.88 2.08
C ASP A 495 -8.33 3.53 0.94
N LEU A 496 -7.76 4.71 1.19
CA LEU A 496 -6.87 5.38 0.25
C LEU A 496 -5.58 4.59 0.03
N LEU A 497 -5.00 4.05 1.10
CA LEU A 497 -3.81 3.19 1.02
C LEU A 497 -4.06 1.99 0.08
N HIS A 498 -5.19 1.31 0.24
CA HIS A 498 -5.64 0.23 -0.66
C HIS A 498 -5.79 0.71 -2.11
N SER A 499 -6.50 1.82 -2.29
CA SER A 499 -6.81 2.36 -3.60
C SER A 499 -5.55 2.76 -4.36
N PHE A 500 -4.58 3.37 -3.70
CA PHE A 500 -3.30 3.72 -4.32
C PHE A 500 -2.42 2.49 -4.62
N ARG A 501 -2.40 1.47 -3.76
CA ARG A 501 -1.71 0.19 -4.06
C ARG A 501 -2.30 -0.53 -5.28
N LYS A 502 -3.61 -0.37 -5.52
CA LYS A 502 -4.28 -0.86 -6.72
C LYS A 502 -3.94 -0.02 -7.95
N LEU A 503 -3.95 1.30 -7.84
CA LEU A 503 -3.78 2.22 -8.98
C LEU A 503 -2.32 2.43 -9.40
N LEU A 504 -1.38 2.38 -8.46
CA LEU A 504 0.06 2.54 -8.67
C LEU A 504 0.79 1.22 -8.43
N ASN A 505 2.10 1.21 -8.64
CA ASN A 505 2.92 0.10 -8.17
C ASN A 505 2.95 0.11 -6.62
N PRO A 506 2.63 -0.99 -5.91
CA PRO A 506 2.62 -1.02 -4.44
C PRO A 506 3.96 -0.67 -3.79
N HIS A 507 5.07 -0.77 -4.52
CA HIS A 507 6.39 -0.30 -4.06
C HIS A 507 6.51 1.23 -3.97
N GLN A 508 5.55 1.99 -4.50
CA GLN A 508 5.46 3.44 -4.38
C GLN A 508 4.66 3.92 -3.17
N VAL A 509 3.92 3.02 -2.51
CA VAL A 509 2.92 3.38 -1.51
C VAL A 509 3.37 2.92 -0.12
N PHE A 510 3.65 3.88 0.75
CA PHE A 510 4.19 3.68 2.09
C PHE A 510 3.16 4.10 3.15
N GLU A 511 3.01 3.21 4.12
CA GLU A 511 2.18 3.44 5.30
C GLU A 511 3.06 4.08 6.39
N LEU A 512 2.72 5.28 6.85
CA LEU A 512 3.56 6.05 7.77
C LEU A 512 3.66 5.44 9.18
N THR A 513 2.68 4.63 9.59
CA THR A 513 2.73 3.90 10.87
C THR A 513 3.77 2.78 10.89
N ASN A 514 4.35 2.41 9.75
CA ASN A 514 5.36 1.35 9.63
C ASN A 514 6.75 1.95 9.38
N GLY A 515 7.38 2.48 10.44
CA GLY A 515 8.73 3.05 10.37
C GLY A 515 8.81 4.49 9.84
N GLY A 516 7.68 5.19 9.67
CA GLY A 516 7.65 6.59 9.25
C GLY A 516 7.93 6.82 7.76
N PRO A 517 8.31 8.05 7.38
CA PRO A 517 8.59 8.39 5.98
C PRO A 517 9.96 7.90 5.47
N LEU A 518 10.89 7.61 6.39
CA LEU A 518 12.28 7.27 6.09
C LEU A 518 12.45 6.03 5.18
N PRO A 519 11.72 4.91 5.38
CA PRO A 519 11.75 3.77 4.45
C PRO A 519 11.43 4.15 2.99
N GLY A 520 10.47 5.05 2.79
CA GLY A 520 10.07 5.52 1.47
C GLY A 520 11.15 6.37 0.82
N PHE A 521 11.67 7.35 1.55
CA PHE A 521 12.75 8.18 1.03
C PHE A 521 14.05 7.40 0.79
N HIS A 522 14.38 6.43 1.64
CA HIS A 522 15.54 5.55 1.41
C HIS A 522 15.36 4.75 0.11
N THR A 523 14.19 4.14 -0.09
CA THR A 523 13.87 3.36 -1.29
C THR A 523 14.02 4.18 -2.58
N PHE A 524 13.69 5.47 -2.53
CA PHE A 524 13.76 6.40 -3.66
C PHE A 524 15.01 7.28 -3.65
N SER A 525 16.00 7.01 -2.79
CA SER A 525 17.14 7.91 -2.55
C SER A 525 17.98 8.21 -3.79
N GLN A 526 18.08 7.26 -4.73
CA GLN A 526 18.84 7.40 -5.97
C GLN A 526 18.00 7.89 -7.16
N VAL A 527 16.70 8.14 -6.98
CA VAL A 527 15.82 8.62 -8.06
C VAL A 527 16.06 10.13 -8.26
N PRO A 528 16.49 10.58 -9.45
CA PRO A 528 16.90 11.98 -9.65
C PRO A 528 15.73 12.96 -9.69
N HIS A 529 14.55 12.51 -10.12
CA HIS A 529 13.34 13.32 -10.22
C HIS A 529 12.15 12.54 -9.68
N LEU A 530 11.49 13.06 -8.65
CA LEU A 530 10.30 12.43 -8.07
C LEU A 530 9.31 13.48 -7.56
N ARG A 531 8.05 13.07 -7.42
CA ARG A 531 7.02 13.81 -6.70
C ARG A 531 6.61 13.04 -5.46
N VAL A 532 6.12 13.74 -4.45
CA VAL A 532 5.60 13.12 -3.21
C VAL A 532 4.13 13.48 -3.04
N LEU A 533 3.31 12.52 -2.63
CA LEU A 533 1.94 12.75 -2.18
C LEU A 533 1.81 12.34 -0.71
N VAL A 534 1.42 13.27 0.16
CA VAL A 534 1.21 13.02 1.59
C VAL A 534 -0.27 13.03 1.91
N CYS A 535 -0.81 11.89 2.35
CA CYS A 535 -2.21 11.74 2.74
C CYS A 535 -2.33 11.75 4.27
N GLY A 536 -2.78 12.86 4.83
CA GLY A 536 -2.80 13.10 6.28
C GLY A 536 -3.33 14.48 6.65
N GLY A 537 -3.28 14.83 7.94
CA GLY A 537 -3.47 16.22 8.40
C GLY A 537 -2.18 17.03 8.31
N ASP A 538 -2.23 18.30 8.72
CA ASP A 538 -1.08 19.23 8.66
C ASP A 538 0.16 18.68 9.43
N GLY A 539 -0.03 18.11 10.62
CA GLY A 539 1.07 17.47 11.37
C GLY A 539 1.72 16.28 10.65
N THR A 540 0.96 15.49 9.87
CA THR A 540 1.53 14.44 9.02
C THR A 540 2.40 15.04 7.92
N VAL A 541 1.99 16.16 7.33
CA VAL A 541 2.76 16.87 6.30
C VAL A 541 4.05 17.43 6.91
N GLY A 542 3.96 18.07 8.08
CA GLY A 542 5.12 18.54 8.84
C GLY A 542 6.12 17.44 9.16
N TRP A 543 5.65 16.26 9.56
CA TRP A 543 6.52 15.10 9.81
C TRP A 543 7.28 14.64 8.56
N VAL A 544 6.62 14.57 7.41
CA VAL A 544 7.27 14.20 6.13
C VAL A 544 8.27 15.28 5.69
N LEU A 545 7.93 16.57 5.84
CA LEU A 545 8.81 17.69 5.52
C LEU A 545 10.06 17.71 6.40
N GLY A 546 9.90 17.50 7.72
CA GLY A 546 11.02 17.43 8.66
C GLY A 546 11.97 16.26 8.33
N ALA A 547 11.40 15.08 8.07
CA ALA A 547 12.20 13.93 7.66
C ALA A 547 12.95 14.18 6.34
N LEU A 548 12.29 14.80 5.35
CA LEU A 548 12.92 15.15 4.06
C LEU A 548 14.09 16.12 4.26
N GLU A 549 13.90 17.19 5.03
CA GLU A 549 14.93 18.19 5.29
C GLU A 549 16.20 17.57 5.89
N GLU A 550 16.03 16.64 6.80
CA GLU A 550 17.10 15.98 7.52
C GLU A 550 17.96 15.07 6.61
N ILE A 551 17.34 14.40 5.64
CA ILE A 551 18.03 13.46 4.74
C ILE A 551 18.27 14.03 3.34
N ARG A 552 17.88 15.26 3.03
CA ARG A 552 17.94 15.84 1.67
C ARG A 552 19.31 15.74 1.01
N HIS A 553 20.38 15.84 1.80
CA HIS A 553 21.77 15.75 1.33
C HIS A 553 22.18 14.33 0.92
N LYS A 554 21.38 13.32 1.30
CA LYS A 554 21.55 11.90 0.93
C LYS A 554 20.65 11.50 -0.25
N LEU A 555 19.81 12.41 -0.76
CA LEU A 555 18.87 12.14 -1.85
C LEU A 555 19.42 12.73 -3.16
N ALA A 556 19.33 11.96 -4.25
CA ALA A 556 19.59 12.44 -5.60
C ALA A 556 18.59 13.54 -6.01
N CYS A 557 17.34 13.42 -5.58
CA CYS A 557 16.34 14.49 -5.65
C CYS A 557 16.24 15.19 -4.29
N SER A 558 17.01 16.25 -4.09
CA SER A 558 17.08 16.98 -2.81
C SER A 558 15.84 17.84 -2.51
N GLU A 559 15.05 18.17 -3.54
CA GLU A 559 13.93 19.11 -3.47
C GLU A 559 12.70 18.60 -4.26
N PRO A 560 12.13 17.44 -3.89
CA PRO A 560 10.96 16.90 -4.58
C PRO A 560 9.73 17.78 -4.35
N SER A 561 8.83 17.85 -5.34
CA SER A 561 7.58 18.59 -5.20
C SER A 561 6.53 17.78 -4.44
N ILE A 562 5.87 18.39 -3.45
CA ILE A 562 5.01 17.68 -2.50
C ILE A 562 3.54 18.12 -2.65
N ALA A 563 2.68 17.18 -3.01
CA ALA A 563 1.22 17.32 -2.94
C ALA A 563 0.69 16.85 -1.58
N VAL A 564 -0.44 17.42 -1.16
CA VAL A 564 -1.13 17.03 0.07
C VAL A 564 -2.54 16.55 -0.25
N LEU A 565 -2.95 15.45 0.38
CA LEU A 565 -4.34 15.00 0.41
C LEU A 565 -4.88 15.18 1.83
N PRO A 566 -5.70 16.23 2.08
CA PRO A 566 -6.07 16.63 3.43
C PRO A 566 -7.02 15.62 4.08
N LEU A 567 -6.56 14.91 5.11
CA LEU A 567 -7.34 13.95 5.90
C LEU A 567 -7.58 14.42 7.35
N GLY A 568 -7.00 15.54 7.78
CA GLY A 568 -7.17 16.10 9.12
C GLY A 568 -8.47 16.88 9.32
N THR A 569 -8.59 17.59 10.45
CA THR A 569 -9.74 18.45 10.78
C THR A 569 -9.51 19.92 10.37
N GLY A 570 -8.30 20.46 10.55
CA GLY A 570 -7.90 21.83 10.19
C GLY A 570 -7.66 21.99 8.69
N ASN A 571 -6.60 21.33 8.19
CA ASN A 571 -6.18 21.25 6.79
C ASN A 571 -5.93 22.62 6.16
N ASP A 572 -5.33 23.54 6.91
CA ASP A 572 -5.09 24.91 6.47
C ASP A 572 -4.15 24.95 5.26
N LEU A 573 -3.09 24.14 5.26
CA LEU A 573 -2.19 24.02 4.12
C LEU A 573 -2.90 23.47 2.88
N GLY A 574 -3.77 22.47 3.07
CA GLY A 574 -4.59 21.89 1.99
C GLY A 574 -5.52 22.92 1.33
N ARG A 575 -6.05 23.88 2.10
CA ARG A 575 -6.91 24.97 1.58
C ARG A 575 -6.10 25.96 0.76
N VAL A 576 -4.95 26.39 1.27
CA VAL A 576 -4.05 27.34 0.59
C VAL A 576 -3.52 26.76 -0.73
N LEU A 577 -3.15 25.47 -0.72
CA LEU A 577 -2.73 24.72 -1.90
C LEU A 577 -3.88 24.21 -2.79
N ARG A 578 -5.14 24.58 -2.48
CA ARG A 578 -6.36 24.26 -3.24
C ARG A 578 -6.70 22.76 -3.33
N TRP A 579 -6.14 21.93 -2.48
CA TRP A 579 -6.55 20.53 -2.29
C TRP A 579 -7.84 20.40 -1.50
N GLY A 580 -8.26 21.46 -0.80
CA GLY A 580 -9.56 21.59 -0.17
C GLY A 580 -9.54 21.42 1.35
N ALA A 581 -10.72 21.52 1.96
CA ALA A 581 -10.91 21.45 3.41
C ALA A 581 -10.76 20.02 3.99
N GLY A 582 -10.70 19.02 3.13
CA GLY A 582 -10.42 17.63 3.47
C GLY A 582 -11.24 16.64 2.66
N TYR A 583 -10.73 15.41 2.57
CA TYR A 583 -11.23 14.37 1.70
C TYR A 583 -12.68 13.94 2.01
N SER A 584 -13.51 13.98 0.98
CA SER A 584 -14.93 13.63 1.03
C SER A 584 -15.28 12.41 0.15
N GLY A 585 -14.31 11.53 -0.13
CA GLY A 585 -14.55 10.34 -0.98
C GLY A 585 -14.38 10.61 -2.48
N GLU A 586 -13.57 11.61 -2.86
CA GLU A 586 -13.17 11.81 -4.26
C GLU A 586 -12.53 10.54 -4.84
N ASP A 587 -12.77 10.26 -6.12
CA ASP A 587 -12.16 9.11 -6.78
C ASP A 587 -10.61 9.19 -6.73
N PRO A 588 -9.91 8.19 -6.16
CA PRO A 588 -8.45 8.21 -6.03
C PRO A 588 -7.70 8.34 -7.36
N TYR A 589 -8.27 7.82 -8.45
CA TYR A 589 -7.67 7.99 -9.78
C TYR A 589 -7.70 9.46 -10.22
N SER A 590 -8.83 10.15 -10.03
CA SER A 590 -8.98 11.59 -10.30
C SER A 590 -8.05 12.47 -9.44
N ILE A 591 -7.77 12.05 -8.19
CA ILE A 591 -6.76 12.70 -7.34
C ILE A 591 -5.38 12.59 -7.97
N LEU A 592 -4.97 11.39 -8.41
CA LEU A 592 -3.65 11.19 -9.05
C LEU A 592 -3.49 12.03 -10.33
N ILE A 593 -4.54 12.12 -11.15
CA ILE A 593 -4.52 13.01 -12.32
C ILE A 593 -4.32 14.47 -11.90
N SER A 594 -5.01 14.91 -10.84
CA SER A 594 -4.84 16.27 -10.31
C SER A 594 -3.42 16.53 -9.78
N VAL A 595 -2.73 15.50 -9.27
CA VAL A 595 -1.32 15.58 -8.82
C VAL A 595 -0.37 15.67 -10.00
N ASP A 596 -0.66 14.99 -11.12
CA ASP A 596 0.13 15.11 -12.36
C ASP A 596 0.06 16.53 -12.94
N GLU A 597 -1.14 17.09 -12.94
CA GLU A 597 -1.48 18.39 -13.55
C GLU A 597 -1.25 19.60 -12.63
N ALA A 598 -0.81 19.38 -11.38
CA ALA A 598 -0.65 20.44 -10.38
C ALA A 598 0.51 21.40 -10.68
N ASP A 599 0.33 22.66 -10.27
CA ASP A 599 1.36 23.70 -10.39
C ASP A 599 2.38 23.56 -9.25
N ASN A 600 3.67 23.75 -9.56
CA ASN A 600 4.70 23.87 -8.53
C ASN A 600 4.70 25.28 -7.94
N VAL A 601 4.71 25.38 -6.61
CA VAL A 601 4.81 26.64 -5.86
C VAL A 601 5.84 26.48 -4.75
N LEU A 602 6.50 27.57 -4.37
CA LEU A 602 7.38 27.57 -3.21
C LEU A 602 6.58 27.82 -1.93
N MET A 603 7.12 27.35 -0.81
CA MET A 603 6.61 27.65 0.52
C MET A 603 7.79 27.86 1.47
N ASP A 604 7.75 28.96 2.19
CA ASP A 604 8.68 29.27 3.27
C ASP A 604 8.47 28.32 4.44
N ARG A 605 9.54 28.06 5.17
CA ARG A 605 9.52 27.32 6.42
C ARG A 605 10.23 28.15 7.47
N TRP A 606 9.89 27.93 8.74
CA TRP A 606 10.35 28.79 9.83
C TRP A 606 10.88 27.96 10.99
N THR A 607 12.01 28.40 11.54
CA THR A 607 12.61 27.85 12.73
C THR A 607 12.23 28.70 13.92
N ILE A 608 11.72 28.04 14.95
CA ILE A 608 11.42 28.62 16.26
C ILE A 608 12.43 28.06 17.24
N LEU A 609 13.25 28.94 17.81
CA LEU A 609 14.19 28.62 18.88
C LEU A 609 13.57 29.02 20.21
N LEU A 610 13.45 28.06 21.12
CA LEU A 610 12.96 28.25 22.48
C LEU A 610 14.15 28.29 23.44
N ASP A 611 14.10 29.20 24.40
CA ASP A 611 15.09 29.36 25.47
C ASP A 611 16.49 29.79 24.97
N ALA A 612 16.51 30.69 23.98
CA ALA A 612 17.74 31.37 23.57
C ALA A 612 18.22 32.30 24.69
N GLN A 613 19.06 31.81 25.61
CA GLN A 613 19.78 32.66 26.55
C GLN A 613 20.82 33.48 25.79
N GLU A 614 20.84 34.80 26.01
CA GLU A 614 21.97 35.61 25.57
C GLU A 614 23.18 35.22 26.41
N VAL A 615 24.33 35.00 25.78
CA VAL A 615 25.61 34.79 26.48
C VAL A 615 25.93 36.09 27.22
N VAL A 616 25.58 36.15 28.49
CA VAL A 616 25.95 37.29 29.34
C VAL A 616 27.39 37.06 29.78
N ASP A 617 28.31 37.88 29.28
CA ASP A 617 29.67 38.01 29.82
C ASP A 617 29.58 38.48 31.28
N GLY A 618 29.54 37.53 32.21
CA GLY A 618 29.38 37.81 33.64
C GLY A 618 29.89 36.65 34.47
N THR A 619 31.11 36.83 35.00
CA THR A 619 31.85 35.93 35.88
C THR A 619 31.09 35.53 37.16
N GLU A 620 31.42 34.32 37.63
CA GLU A 620 31.22 33.74 38.97
C GLU A 620 29.92 32.96 39.25
N ASN A 621 30.00 31.64 39.00
CA ASN A 621 29.70 30.53 39.92
C ASN A 621 29.03 29.35 39.20
N GLY A 622 29.79 28.27 39.00
CA GLY A 622 29.29 26.94 38.62
C GLY A 622 28.70 26.84 37.21
N ILE A 623 29.50 26.33 36.26
CA ILE A 623 29.06 26.06 34.90
C ILE A 623 28.02 24.93 34.94
N LEU A 624 26.73 25.25 35.02
CA LEU A 624 25.70 24.43 34.38
C LEU A 624 25.89 24.67 32.88
N GLU A 625 26.25 23.62 32.14
CA GLU A 625 26.18 23.68 30.68
C GLU A 625 24.75 24.09 30.31
N PRO A 626 24.54 25.20 29.57
CA PRO A 626 23.21 25.61 29.17
C PRO A 626 22.62 24.49 28.30
N GLU A 627 21.42 24.01 28.68
CA GLU A 627 20.70 23.06 27.85
C GLU A 627 20.54 23.67 26.45
N PRO A 628 20.82 22.90 25.39
CA PRO A 628 20.72 23.42 24.02
C PRO A 628 19.29 23.90 23.75
N PRO A 629 19.12 25.04 23.05
CA PRO A 629 17.80 25.60 22.79
C PRO A 629 16.94 24.60 22.03
N LYS A 630 15.68 24.47 22.44
CA LYS A 630 14.74 23.57 21.76
C LYS A 630 14.35 24.18 20.42
N ILE A 631 14.56 23.43 19.35
CA ILE A 631 14.28 23.85 17.98
C ILE A 631 12.96 23.24 17.52
N VAL A 632 12.03 24.08 17.07
CA VAL A 632 10.74 23.66 16.50
C VAL A 632 10.63 24.21 15.08
N GLN A 633 10.16 23.36 14.15
CA GLN A 633 9.92 23.75 12.77
C GLN A 633 8.44 24.10 12.57
N MET A 634 8.16 25.23 11.92
CA MET A 634 6.83 25.72 11.64
C MET A 634 6.61 25.84 10.12
N ASN A 635 5.44 25.37 9.67
CA ASN A 635 5.02 25.39 8.26
C ASN A 635 3.77 26.25 8.05
N ASN A 636 2.85 26.32 9.03
CA ASN A 636 1.58 27.02 8.88
C ASN A 636 1.54 28.27 9.76
N TYR A 637 1.55 28.08 11.08
CA TYR A 637 1.44 29.19 12.03
C TYR A 637 1.83 28.80 13.47
N CYS A 638 2.19 29.80 14.26
CA CYS A 638 2.50 29.71 15.68
C CYS A 638 1.58 30.64 16.45
N GLY A 639 1.00 30.16 17.55
CA GLY A 639 0.11 30.91 18.42
C GLY A 639 0.67 31.00 19.85
N ILE A 640 0.52 32.16 20.47
CA ILE A 640 0.88 32.43 21.87
C ILE A 640 -0.35 33.00 22.57
N GLY A 641 -0.69 32.47 23.75
CA GLY A 641 -1.86 32.90 24.53
C GLY A 641 -3.13 32.12 24.19
N ILE A 642 -4.26 32.82 24.04
CA ILE A 642 -5.60 32.18 23.97
C ILE A 642 -5.74 31.12 22.86
N ASP A 643 -5.14 31.34 21.68
CA ASP A 643 -5.14 30.35 20.58
C ASP A 643 -4.46 29.03 20.98
N ALA A 644 -3.31 29.14 21.63
CA ALA A 644 -2.55 28.00 22.12
C ALA A 644 -3.22 27.31 23.31
N GLU A 645 -3.87 28.09 24.20
CA GLU A 645 -4.61 27.54 25.34
C GLU A 645 -5.79 26.67 24.87
N LEU A 646 -6.56 27.14 23.87
CA LEU A 646 -7.63 26.33 23.27
C LEU A 646 -7.10 25.07 22.58
N SER A 647 -5.96 25.19 21.90
CA SER A 647 -5.29 24.04 21.28
C SER A 647 -4.82 23.04 22.33
N LEU A 648 -4.29 23.50 23.48
CA LEU A 648 -3.83 22.66 24.58
C LEU A 648 -4.96 21.86 25.22
N ASP A 649 -6.06 22.54 25.56
CA ASP A 649 -7.24 21.90 26.14
C ASP A 649 -7.85 20.86 25.16
N PHE A 650 -7.87 21.16 23.85
CA PHE A 650 -8.29 20.21 22.82
C PHE A 650 -7.34 19.00 22.72
N HIS A 651 -6.03 19.24 22.81
CA HIS A 651 -5.02 18.19 22.76
C HIS A 651 -5.14 17.24 23.95
N GLN A 652 -5.27 17.78 25.17
CA GLN A 652 -5.48 16.98 26.38
C GLN A 652 -6.74 16.13 26.29
N ALA A 653 -7.87 16.70 25.85
CA ALA A 653 -9.10 15.93 25.63
C ALA A 653 -8.91 14.79 24.61
N ARG A 654 -8.07 15.01 23.58
CA ARG A 654 -7.73 14.00 22.57
C ARG A 654 -6.82 12.90 23.11
N GLU A 655 -5.88 13.24 23.99
CA GLU A 655 -4.99 12.26 24.63
C GLU A 655 -5.72 11.39 25.66
N GLU A 656 -6.67 11.98 26.40
CA GLU A 656 -7.48 11.27 27.39
C GLU A 656 -8.40 10.23 26.74
N GLU A 657 -9.06 10.57 25.63
CA GLU A 657 -10.01 9.68 24.95
C GLU A 657 -9.82 9.61 23.43
N PRO A 658 -8.70 9.05 22.91
CA PRO A 658 -8.38 9.08 21.48
C PRO A 658 -9.47 8.47 20.59
N GLY A 659 -10.17 7.46 21.09
CA GLY A 659 -11.23 6.74 20.36
C GLY A 659 -12.51 7.55 20.11
N LYS A 660 -12.65 8.76 20.67
CA LYS A 660 -13.76 9.68 20.36
C LYS A 660 -13.43 10.67 19.24
N PHE A 661 -12.18 10.80 18.84
CA PHE A 661 -11.71 11.83 17.89
C PHE A 661 -11.69 11.37 16.42
N ASN A 662 -12.68 10.56 16.04
CA ASN A 662 -12.71 9.83 14.77
C ASN A 662 -13.47 10.61 13.69
N SER A 663 -14.18 11.68 14.09
CA SER A 663 -15.04 12.48 13.21
C SER A 663 -14.60 13.94 13.22
N ARG A 664 -14.40 14.52 12.03
CA ARG A 664 -14.07 15.95 11.88
C ARG A 664 -15.15 16.86 12.47
N PHE A 665 -16.42 16.49 12.34
CA PHE A 665 -17.53 17.28 12.89
C PHE A 665 -17.49 17.27 14.41
N HIS A 666 -17.30 16.09 15.02
CA HIS A 666 -17.16 15.96 16.47
C HIS A 666 -15.96 16.74 16.99
N ASN A 667 -14.80 16.59 16.34
CA ASN A 667 -13.57 17.31 16.70
C ASN A 667 -13.78 18.83 16.69
N LYS A 668 -14.49 19.36 15.68
CA LYS A 668 -14.86 20.79 15.65
C LYS A 668 -15.80 21.17 16.80
N GLY A 669 -16.78 20.32 17.13
CA GLY A 669 -17.69 20.54 18.25
C GLY A 669 -16.97 20.59 19.61
N VAL A 670 -15.99 19.71 19.84
CA VAL A 670 -15.16 19.73 21.05
C VAL A 670 -14.39 21.04 21.15
N TYR A 671 -13.78 21.50 20.05
CA TYR A 671 -13.06 22.78 20.02
C TYR A 671 -13.97 23.97 20.39
N VAL A 672 -15.20 23.99 19.87
CA VAL A 672 -16.20 25.01 20.24
C VAL A 672 -16.55 24.94 21.73
N LYS A 673 -16.79 23.74 22.26
CA LYS A 673 -17.13 23.55 23.68
C LYS A 673 -16.03 24.09 24.61
N VAL A 674 -14.77 23.76 24.31
CA VAL A 674 -13.60 24.27 25.03
C VAL A 674 -13.53 25.80 24.94
N GLY A 675 -13.73 26.36 23.74
CA GLY A 675 -13.80 27.79 23.53
C GLY A 675 -14.84 28.48 24.43
N LEU A 676 -16.07 27.97 24.46
CA LEU A 676 -17.15 28.54 25.26
C LEU A 676 -16.83 28.60 26.77
N GLN A 677 -16.06 27.65 27.29
CA GLN A 677 -15.66 27.62 28.71
C GLN A 677 -14.69 28.75 29.08
N LYS A 678 -14.01 29.35 28.11
CA LYS A 678 -12.95 30.35 28.33
C LYS A 678 -13.39 31.80 28.06
N ILE A 679 -14.66 32.03 27.67
CA ILE A 679 -15.19 33.37 27.33
C ILE A 679 -15.13 34.35 28.51
N SER A 680 -15.28 33.88 29.75
CA SER A 680 -15.35 34.74 30.95
C SER A 680 -13.98 35.09 31.57
N HIS A 681 -12.87 34.61 31.01
CA HIS A 681 -11.52 34.87 31.54
C HIS A 681 -10.90 36.05 30.81
N ASN A 682 -10.74 37.20 31.49
CA ASN A 682 -9.98 38.33 30.95
C ASN A 682 -8.47 38.03 31.04
N ARG A 683 -7.79 38.10 29.90
CA ARG A 683 -6.33 37.94 29.82
C ARG A 683 -5.71 39.26 29.39
N ASN A 684 -4.52 39.56 29.93
CA ASN A 684 -3.78 40.76 29.59
C ASN A 684 -2.44 40.40 28.93
N LEU A 685 -2.47 39.57 27.87
CA LEU A 685 -1.26 39.01 27.26
C LEU A 685 -0.24 40.08 26.87
N HIS A 686 -0.71 41.22 26.36
CA HIS A 686 0.11 42.38 26.00
C HIS A 686 1.02 42.92 27.13
N ASN A 687 0.67 42.70 28.41
CA ASN A 687 1.52 43.07 29.56
C ASN A 687 2.51 41.97 29.94
N ASP A 688 2.32 40.76 29.43
CA ASP A 688 3.06 39.56 29.81
C ASP A 688 4.12 39.17 28.76
N ILE A 689 4.12 39.83 27.60
CA ILE A 689 5.07 39.57 26.52
C ILE A 689 5.62 40.89 25.94
N LYS A 690 6.81 40.83 25.37
CA LYS A 690 7.37 41.89 24.52
C LYS A 690 7.68 41.34 23.14
N LEU A 691 7.39 42.14 22.10
CA LEU A 691 7.61 41.76 20.71
C LEU A 691 8.65 42.70 20.08
N GLN A 692 9.68 42.11 19.47
CA GLN A 692 10.62 42.78 18.59
C GLN A 692 10.54 42.19 17.19
N VAL A 693 10.47 43.05 16.17
CA VAL A 693 10.40 42.68 14.75
C VAL A 693 11.60 43.28 14.02
N ASN A 694 12.43 42.44 13.41
CA ASN A 694 13.68 42.74 12.67
C ASN A 694 14.78 43.52 13.42
N GLN A 695 14.44 44.31 14.44
CA GLN A 695 15.28 45.01 15.44
C GLN A 695 14.47 46.06 16.22
N GLN A 696 13.23 46.35 15.82
CA GLN A 696 12.38 47.36 16.44
C GLN A 696 11.41 46.73 17.44
N GLU A 697 11.30 47.31 18.64
CA GLU A 697 10.28 46.93 19.60
C GLU A 697 8.91 47.45 19.12
N VAL A 698 7.92 46.57 19.13
CA VAL A 698 6.56 46.86 18.65
C VAL A 698 5.61 46.86 19.84
N GLU A 699 4.94 47.99 20.06
CA GLU A 699 3.91 48.10 21.10
C GLU A 699 2.69 47.22 20.76
N LEU A 700 2.26 46.42 21.73
CA LEU A 700 1.15 45.50 21.56
C LEU A 700 -0.17 46.14 22.02
N PRO A 701 -1.25 46.06 21.22
CA PRO A 701 -2.58 46.47 21.65
C PRO A 701 -3.15 45.52 22.70
N ASN A 702 -4.31 45.84 23.27
CA ASN A 702 -5.01 44.97 24.23
C ASN A 702 -5.40 43.63 23.57
N ILE A 703 -4.52 42.63 23.68
CA ILE A 703 -4.68 41.30 23.09
C ILE A 703 -4.64 40.21 24.17
N GLU A 704 -5.28 39.09 23.86
CA GLU A 704 -5.23 37.84 24.61
C GLU A 704 -4.48 36.74 23.86
N GLY A 705 -4.22 36.93 22.57
CA GLY A 705 -3.45 36.02 21.73
C GLY A 705 -2.63 36.76 20.68
N LEU A 706 -1.43 36.25 20.43
CA LEU A 706 -0.50 36.72 19.39
C LEU A 706 -0.21 35.55 18.44
N ILE A 707 -0.44 35.72 17.15
CA ILE A 707 -0.36 34.66 16.15
C ILE A 707 0.57 35.10 15.02
N PHE A 708 1.52 34.24 14.67
CA PHE A 708 2.44 34.38 13.54
C PHE A 708 1.99 33.44 12.42
N LEU A 709 1.68 33.99 11.25
CA LEU A 709 1.15 33.25 10.11
C LEU A 709 2.19 33.17 9.01
N ASN A 710 2.48 31.96 8.53
CA ASN A 710 3.23 31.71 7.29
C ASN A 710 2.28 31.50 6.10
N ILE A 711 1.02 31.13 6.38
CA ILE A 711 0.01 30.89 5.36
C ILE A 711 -1.23 31.74 5.62
N PRO A 712 -1.94 32.18 4.56
CA PRO A 712 -3.16 32.99 4.70
C PRO A 712 -4.38 32.10 5.03
N SER A 713 -4.25 31.28 6.09
CA SER A 713 -5.28 30.36 6.57
C SER A 713 -4.97 29.99 8.01
N TRP A 714 -5.94 30.16 8.91
CA TRP A 714 -5.83 29.82 10.31
C TRP A 714 -7.11 29.14 10.80
N GLY A 715 -6.97 28.17 11.72
CA GLY A 715 -8.12 27.63 12.47
C GLY A 715 -9.19 26.98 11.59
N SER A 716 -8.82 26.16 10.60
CA SER A 716 -9.73 25.53 9.63
C SER A 716 -10.24 26.47 8.53
N GLY A 717 -9.37 27.35 8.03
CA GLY A 717 -9.62 28.14 6.82
C GLY A 717 -10.04 29.59 7.03
N ALA A 718 -9.99 30.11 8.25
CA ALA A 718 -10.29 31.51 8.51
C ALA A 718 -9.13 32.40 8.03
N ASP A 719 -9.48 33.57 7.48
CA ASP A 719 -8.51 34.60 7.11
C ASP A 719 -8.34 35.56 8.29
N LEU A 720 -7.30 35.33 9.08
CA LEU A 720 -7.01 36.15 10.25
C LEU A 720 -6.47 37.54 9.86
N TRP A 721 -5.79 37.65 8.72
CA TRP A 721 -5.22 38.90 8.22
C TRP A 721 -6.27 39.82 7.60
N GLY A 722 -7.27 39.25 6.92
CA GLY A 722 -8.37 39.95 6.29
C GLY A 722 -8.01 40.67 4.99
N SER A 723 -9.01 41.26 4.35
CA SER A 723 -8.91 41.85 3.00
C SER A 723 -8.81 43.37 2.94
N ASP A 724 -8.79 44.06 4.09
CA ASP A 724 -8.72 45.53 4.14
C ASP A 724 -7.41 46.04 3.50
N ASN A 725 -7.50 47.05 2.64
CA ASN A 725 -6.34 47.73 2.07
C ASN A 725 -5.73 48.67 3.12
N ASP A 726 -4.78 48.16 3.89
CA ASP A 726 -3.91 48.95 4.74
C ASP A 726 -2.57 49.12 4.02
N ASN A 727 -2.25 50.33 3.58
CA ASN A 727 -1.02 50.62 2.83
C ASN A 727 0.26 50.38 3.65
N ARG A 728 0.15 50.08 4.96
CA ARG A 728 1.30 49.77 5.83
C ARG A 728 1.87 48.37 5.61
N TYR A 729 1.11 47.46 5.01
CA TYR A 729 1.52 46.06 4.87
C TYR A 729 1.33 45.55 3.46
N GLU A 730 2.13 44.54 3.09
CA GLU A 730 1.96 43.85 1.82
C GLU A 730 0.86 42.79 1.92
N LYS A 731 0.48 42.25 0.76
CA LYS A 731 -0.45 41.13 0.70
C LYS A 731 0.26 39.85 1.15
N PRO A 732 -0.32 39.06 2.07
CA PRO A 732 0.28 37.81 2.54
C PRO A 732 0.58 36.85 1.40
N ARG A 733 1.78 36.28 1.41
CA ARG A 733 2.20 35.19 0.53
C ARG A 733 2.94 34.15 1.36
N ILE A 734 2.97 32.93 0.84
CA ILE A 734 3.61 31.80 1.52
C ILE A 734 5.08 31.66 1.13
N ASP A 735 5.58 32.52 0.26
CA ASP A 735 6.86 32.38 -0.44
C ASP A 735 7.62 33.70 -0.57
N ASP A 736 7.39 34.67 0.31
CA ASP A 736 8.06 35.98 0.31
C ASP A 736 9.06 36.19 1.45
N GLY A 737 9.23 35.21 2.33
CA GLY A 737 10.16 35.26 3.46
C GLY A 737 9.67 36.14 4.60
N LEU A 738 8.36 36.41 4.68
CA LEU A 738 7.75 37.21 5.73
C LEU A 738 6.72 36.36 6.51
N LEU A 739 6.52 36.70 7.79
CA LEU A 739 5.37 36.26 8.57
C LEU A 739 4.46 37.44 8.85
N GLU A 740 3.17 37.17 8.85
CA GLU A 740 2.14 38.08 9.33
C GLU A 740 1.91 37.90 10.83
N VAL A 741 2.00 39.00 11.60
CA VAL A 741 1.75 39.00 13.04
C VAL A 741 0.40 39.63 13.34
N VAL A 742 -0.47 38.86 13.99
CA VAL A 742 -1.86 39.22 14.24
C VAL A 742 -2.23 39.03 15.70
N GLY A 743 -2.93 40.01 16.26
CA GLY A 743 -3.49 39.98 17.60
C GLY A 743 -4.97 39.58 17.62
N VAL A 744 -5.36 38.77 18.60
CA VAL A 744 -6.76 38.46 18.91
C VAL A 744 -7.08 38.85 20.35
N THR A 745 -8.33 39.26 20.60
CA THR A 745 -8.75 39.87 21.88
C THR A 745 -9.60 38.94 22.73
N GLY A 746 -9.56 37.64 22.46
CA GLY A 746 -10.32 36.60 23.17
C GLY A 746 -11.25 35.79 22.27
N VAL A 747 -11.93 34.81 22.88
CA VAL A 747 -12.70 33.77 22.16
C VAL A 747 -13.82 34.33 21.30
N VAL A 748 -14.56 35.35 21.78
CA VAL A 748 -15.66 35.95 21.02
C VAL A 748 -15.16 36.59 19.73
N HIS A 749 -14.03 37.31 19.81
CA HIS A 749 -13.40 37.90 18.64
C HIS A 749 -12.92 36.81 17.68
N MET A 750 -12.27 35.76 18.18
CA MET A 750 -11.86 34.62 17.35
C MET A 750 -13.05 33.96 16.62
N GLY A 751 -14.20 33.80 17.28
CA GLY A 751 -15.42 33.29 16.67
C GLY A 751 -15.98 34.22 15.57
N GLN A 752 -15.86 35.54 15.75
CA GLN A 752 -16.20 36.52 14.71
C GLN A 752 -15.24 36.43 13.51
N VAL A 753 -13.96 36.14 13.74
CA VAL A 753 -12.99 35.92 12.66
C VAL A 753 -13.28 34.62 11.90
N GLN A 754 -13.56 33.52 12.60
CA GLN A 754 -13.91 32.25 11.97
C GLN A 754 -15.20 32.32 11.13
N SER A 755 -16.14 33.20 11.51
CA SER A 755 -17.37 33.46 10.73
C SER A 755 -17.20 34.48 9.61
N GLY A 756 -16.02 35.11 9.49
CA GLY A 756 -15.73 36.15 8.50
C GLY A 756 -16.37 37.51 8.79
N LEU A 757 -16.87 37.73 10.01
CA LEU A 757 -17.48 39.01 10.43
C LEU A 757 -16.43 40.07 10.81
N ARG A 758 -15.23 39.64 11.20
CA ARG A 758 -14.08 40.49 11.54
C ARG A 758 -12.78 39.85 11.06
N SER A 759 -11.72 40.64 11.01
CA SER A 759 -10.33 40.17 10.92
C SER A 759 -9.63 40.35 12.26
N GLY A 760 -8.48 39.70 12.44
CA GLY A 760 -7.61 39.99 13.57
C GLY A 760 -6.97 41.38 13.47
N ILE A 761 -6.30 41.79 14.55
CA ILE A 761 -5.60 43.07 14.62
C ILE A 761 -4.22 42.90 13.98
N ARG A 762 -3.97 43.54 12.84
CA ARG A 762 -2.66 43.49 12.16
C ARG A 762 -1.61 44.25 12.99
N ILE A 763 -0.57 43.56 13.44
CA ILE A 763 0.47 44.12 14.31
C ILE A 763 1.75 44.41 13.52
N ALA A 764 2.22 43.45 12.74
CA ALA A 764 3.47 43.57 12.00
C ALA A 764 3.56 42.58 10.83
N GLN A 765 4.51 42.82 9.93
CA GLN A 765 4.98 41.87 8.93
C GLN A 765 6.51 41.92 8.92
N GLY A 766 7.21 40.77 8.93
CA GLY A 766 8.66 40.75 9.08
C GLY A 766 9.30 39.38 8.89
N SER A 767 10.64 39.32 8.92
CA SER A 767 11.41 38.09 8.66
C SER A 767 12.17 37.56 9.88
N TYR A 768 12.19 38.32 10.96
CA TYR A 768 12.85 37.94 12.21
C TYR A 768 12.07 38.50 13.39
N PHE A 769 11.80 37.64 14.38
CA PHE A 769 11.02 37.99 15.55
C PHE A 769 11.70 37.52 16.81
N ARG A 770 11.67 38.36 17.83
CA ARG A 770 12.04 37.99 19.20
C ARG A 770 10.86 38.30 20.11
N VAL A 771 10.33 37.26 20.74
CA VAL A 771 9.25 37.36 21.73
C VAL A 771 9.83 37.04 23.10
N THR A 772 9.74 37.99 24.03
CA THR A 772 10.15 37.78 25.42
C THR A 772 8.92 37.47 26.26
N LEU A 773 8.85 36.27 26.82
CA LEU A 773 7.80 35.84 27.73
C LEU A 773 8.18 36.18 29.18
N LEU A 774 7.34 36.93 29.88
CA LEU A 774 7.57 37.34 31.27
C LEU A 774 7.02 36.34 32.29
N LYS A 775 6.11 35.46 31.87
CA LYS A 775 5.49 34.42 32.70
C LYS A 775 5.25 33.15 31.86
N PRO A 776 4.96 31.99 32.49
CA PRO A 776 4.57 30.79 31.75
C PRO A 776 3.30 31.03 30.93
N ILE A 777 3.37 30.77 29.62
CA ILE A 777 2.28 31.04 28.66
C ILE A 777 2.11 29.83 27.73
N ALA A 778 0.87 29.54 27.35
CA ALA A 778 0.57 28.52 26.34
C ALA A 778 1.11 28.95 24.96
N VAL A 779 1.81 28.04 24.30
CA VAL A 779 2.32 28.18 22.93
C VAL A 779 1.87 26.97 22.11
N GLN A 780 1.55 27.18 20.84
CA GLN A 780 1.27 26.11 19.89
C GLN A 780 1.97 26.39 18.57
N VAL A 781 2.47 25.34 17.91
CA VAL A 781 3.05 25.42 16.57
C VAL A 781 2.43 24.33 15.72
N ASP A 782 1.86 24.72 14.58
CA ASP A 782 1.19 23.82 13.63
C ASP A 782 0.17 22.85 14.28
N GLY A 783 -0.46 23.27 15.40
CA GLY A 783 -1.44 22.48 16.14
C GLY A 783 -0.88 21.60 17.26
N GLU A 784 0.42 21.63 17.53
CA GLU A 784 1.05 20.95 18.67
C GLU A 784 1.29 21.96 19.83
N PRO A 785 0.53 21.87 20.95
CA PRO A 785 0.55 22.87 22.02
C PRO A 785 1.36 22.43 23.26
N TRP A 786 1.88 23.39 24.02
CA TRP A 786 2.51 23.19 25.33
C TRP A 786 2.50 24.48 26.17
N ILE A 787 2.91 24.40 27.44
CA ILE A 787 3.18 25.57 28.27
C ILE A 787 4.67 25.91 28.18
N GLN A 788 5.00 27.09 27.65
CA GLN A 788 6.37 27.57 27.57
C GLN A 788 6.73 28.36 28.85
N PRO A 789 7.85 28.06 29.53
CA PRO A 789 8.35 28.88 30.63
C PRO A 789 8.74 30.31 30.20
N PRO A 790 8.94 31.24 31.15
CA PRO A 790 9.47 32.57 30.86
C PRO A 790 10.83 32.46 30.15
N GLY A 791 11.06 33.28 29.13
CA GLY A 791 12.25 33.16 28.30
C GLY A 791 12.13 33.87 26.95
N GLN A 792 13.10 33.65 26.07
CA GLN A 792 13.08 34.17 24.70
C GLN A 792 12.61 33.10 23.71
N ILE A 793 11.72 33.52 22.80
CA ILE A 793 11.35 32.78 21.60
C ILE A 793 11.87 33.56 20.40
N ILE A 794 12.70 32.93 19.57
CA ILE A 794 13.19 33.53 18.32
C ILE A 794 12.54 32.82 17.15
N ILE A 795 11.93 33.57 16.23
CA ILE A 795 11.31 33.05 15.01
C ILE A 795 12.04 33.63 13.81
N SER A 796 12.53 32.78 12.92
CA SER A 796 13.27 33.17 11.72
C SER A 796 13.11 32.14 10.61
N ALA A 797 13.42 32.51 9.37
CA ALA A 797 13.32 31.60 8.23
C ALA A 797 14.18 30.33 8.44
N ALA A 798 13.60 29.17 8.18
CA ALA A 798 14.27 27.88 8.16
C ALA A 798 14.76 27.56 6.75
N GLY A 799 16.07 27.34 6.60
CA GLY A 799 16.66 26.70 5.42
C GLY A 799 16.15 27.22 4.06
N PRO A 800 16.19 26.39 3.00
CA PRO A 800 15.56 26.73 1.74
C PRO A 800 14.06 26.42 1.75
N LYS A 801 13.35 27.17 0.91
CA LYS A 801 11.92 26.97 0.64
C LYS A 801 11.67 25.57 0.12
N VAL A 802 10.47 25.05 0.39
CA VAL A 802 10.05 23.72 -0.09
C VAL A 802 9.15 23.85 -1.31
N HIS A 803 9.30 22.93 -2.25
CA HIS A 803 8.45 22.83 -3.43
C HIS A 803 7.15 22.10 -3.07
N MET A 804 6.03 22.80 -3.16
CA MET A 804 4.70 22.28 -2.93
C MET A 804 3.93 22.21 -4.26
N LEU A 805 3.01 21.25 -4.37
CA LEU A 805 2.11 21.14 -5.50
C LEU A 805 0.77 21.78 -5.14
N ARG A 806 0.35 22.75 -5.93
CA ARG A 806 -0.94 23.44 -5.80
C ARG A 806 -1.91 22.90 -6.86
N LYS A 807 -3.10 22.46 -6.45
CA LYS A 807 -4.12 21.94 -7.37
C LYS A 807 -4.52 23.02 -8.39
N SER A 808 -4.40 22.67 -9.67
CA SER A 808 -4.70 23.57 -10.79
C SER A 808 -6.18 23.94 -10.82
N LYS A 809 -6.51 25.18 -11.19
CA LYS A 809 -7.90 25.59 -11.42
C LYS A 809 -8.40 24.87 -12.65
N GLN A 810 -9.30 23.89 -12.50
CA GLN A 810 -9.99 23.33 -13.66
C GLN A 810 -10.72 24.48 -14.38
N LYS A 811 -10.29 24.78 -15.62
CA LYS A 811 -11.10 25.58 -16.53
C LYS A 811 -12.39 24.79 -16.72
N GLN A 812 -13.50 25.24 -16.13
CA GLN A 812 -14.81 24.72 -16.49
C GLN A 812 -14.96 24.89 -18.00
N LYS A 813 -14.76 23.80 -18.77
CA LYS A 813 -15.32 23.73 -20.11
C LYS A 813 -16.82 23.82 -19.90
N LYS A 814 -17.40 24.99 -20.17
CA LYS A 814 -18.85 25.13 -20.33
C LYS A 814 -19.27 24.11 -21.38
N THR A 815 -19.81 22.99 -20.93
CA THR A 815 -20.59 22.08 -21.75
C THR A 815 -21.88 22.81 -22.08
N THR A 816 -21.87 23.60 -23.15
CA THR A 816 -23.08 24.12 -23.77
C THR A 816 -23.79 22.96 -24.47
N GLY A 817 -24.62 22.25 -23.70
CA GLY A 817 -25.62 21.33 -24.21
C GLY A 817 -27.00 21.83 -23.82
N SER A 818 -27.55 22.78 -24.58
CA SER A 818 -28.99 22.99 -24.63
C SER A 818 -29.40 23.09 -26.09
N LEU A 819 -30.26 22.16 -26.48
CA LEU A 819 -30.89 22.06 -27.79
C LEU A 819 -31.67 23.34 -28.09
N LYS A 820 -31.44 23.93 -29.26
CA LYS A 820 -32.50 24.59 -30.04
C LYS A 820 -32.10 24.68 -31.52
N ASP A 821 -33.11 24.42 -32.33
CA ASP A 821 -33.06 24.06 -33.74
C ASP A 821 -32.47 25.10 -34.70
N SER A 822 -31.98 24.54 -35.80
CA SER A 822 -31.63 25.08 -37.11
C SER A 822 -32.21 26.44 -37.53
N LYS A 823 -31.36 27.29 -38.11
CA LYS A 823 -31.49 27.76 -39.52
C LYS A 823 -30.19 28.39 -40.04
N THR A 824 -29.85 27.96 -41.26
CA THR A 824 -28.96 28.48 -42.31
C THR A 824 -28.62 29.98 -42.28
N ASP A 825 -27.35 30.39 -42.41
CA ASP A 825 -26.67 30.63 -43.70
C ASP A 825 -25.26 31.25 -43.57
N ASN A 826 -24.45 30.95 -44.59
CA ASN A 826 -23.31 31.68 -45.16
C ASN A 826 -21.93 31.72 -44.49
N VAL A 827 -21.05 30.97 -45.17
CA VAL A 827 -19.59 31.02 -45.20
C VAL A 827 -19.10 32.37 -45.70
N THR A 828 -18.20 33.00 -44.95
CA THR A 828 -17.19 33.90 -45.51
C THR A 828 -15.84 33.64 -44.86
N VAL A 829 -14.90 33.25 -45.72
CA VAL A 829 -13.47 33.07 -45.48
C VAL A 829 -12.83 34.40 -45.10
N ASN A 830 -12.00 34.42 -44.06
CA ASN A 830 -10.83 35.29 -44.08
C ASN A 830 -9.72 34.75 -43.17
N GLU A 831 -8.65 34.29 -43.80
CA GLU A 831 -7.36 34.02 -43.21
C GLU A 831 -6.74 35.33 -42.70
N LYS A 832 -6.03 35.27 -41.56
CA LYS A 832 -4.81 36.04 -41.35
C LYS A 832 -3.97 35.44 -40.22
N SER A 833 -2.93 34.75 -40.66
CA SER A 833 -1.72 34.38 -39.93
C SER A 833 -0.97 35.59 -39.37
N LYS A 834 -0.43 35.48 -38.15
CA LYS A 834 0.82 36.13 -37.74
C LYS A 834 1.53 35.22 -36.73
N LEU A 835 2.52 34.47 -37.23
CA LEU A 835 3.67 33.97 -36.48
C LEU A 835 4.81 34.97 -36.71
N SER A 836 5.51 35.36 -35.64
CA SER A 836 6.77 36.09 -35.69
C SER A 836 7.85 35.24 -35.05
N ASN A 837 8.80 34.81 -35.89
CA ASN A 837 10.12 34.30 -35.52
C ASN A 837 11.06 35.50 -35.30
N GLU A 838 11.92 35.42 -34.29
CA GLU A 838 13.22 36.11 -34.19
C GLU A 838 14.22 34.99 -33.79
N ASP A 839 15.01 34.49 -34.73
CA ASP A 839 16.38 34.92 -35.10
C ASP A 839 17.46 34.44 -34.11
N LEU A 840 18.13 33.35 -34.51
CA LEU A 840 19.44 32.90 -34.01
C LEU A 840 20.43 32.94 -35.17
N THR A 841 21.37 33.87 -35.08
CA THR A 841 22.54 33.98 -35.97
C THR A 841 23.61 32.97 -35.59
N LEU A 842 24.11 32.29 -36.62
CA LEU A 842 25.32 31.45 -36.65
C LEU A 842 26.60 32.27 -36.46
N GLN A 843 27.58 31.71 -35.76
CA GLN A 843 28.99 31.80 -36.16
C GLN A 843 29.79 30.62 -35.56
N ASP A 844 30.37 29.86 -36.49
CA ASP A 844 31.49 28.89 -36.50
C ASP A 844 31.52 27.65 -35.58
#